data_AF-A0A1Y1UGM1-F1
#
_entry.id   AF-A0A1Y1UGM1-F1
#
_cell.length_a   1.000
_cell.length_b   1.000
_cell.length_c   1.000
_cell.angle_alpha   90.00
_cell.angle_beta   90.00
_cell.angle_gamma   90.00
#
_symmetry.space_group_name_H-M   'P 1'
#
loop_
_entity.id
_entity.type
_entity.pdbx_description
1 polymer ?
#
loop_
_entity_poly.entity_id
_entity_poly.type
_entity_poly.pdbx_seq_one_letter_code
_entity_poly.pdbx_strand_id
1 'polypeptide(L)'
;MRLRRRTSSISLDSDLEMTTTEAVEVQPKLDARWEVVGPFPAGMREHTIFGSPLHAFPPSSGEDVDIDFARRPFNTSDTWPSELAVGGHVEWSTFEMEEDGKLDIAFHGINWKQYRSDHGWASLQHQVLARGRFHLPGRPDEGDVAFKVDLLQGVEYAFVPVEGRVDLPVKWYQGDIYSFGTTPSGLKDAGQTSNYSRSLAFPPGEYIMLIRAIYEIRLFGDPGLDKVPTINLTIRTERQAQKVELLTGLEIVPSVVEGRMMGHWISIGVRVPATGENVDVTGLSEDQGCSLATVSPTRIASGQTRMVALKVKTTGALLPGTTSISVTLQVRSIQTGGTERLIWQIPIEHKSLADVLKITFAAPEEPIHGPPHSVAYTMIVPPSPAPSDLRNTADIPVNLALHGAGVTPEWEMWTSAPPKNGAWSVLPMGRTEWGEDWHGGSMAEAWRAREVFGEMAAEVGVKVSEKTLLIGHSNGGQGAWHLAARYPDRIIGVIAAAGYTKIQDYVPYTESFSNHYADPALMGILNSSLTPYNNDLHHSNLVYTPKLALHGSADGNVPPRHSRLQASIIAAWSGDKDAVKVVDVPGKDHWWDGMLNEKPILNFIQKLRHTTPLSWAEMRKKGFTLTCANPAESGSMAGIRIADVLIPGRLARLDVNTQSIPGQRDACLVLLSTNVKRIEITPVAGCSGKVFIDGVPVNVVPETGSVHNYISSDRPGRGFGWDLVDLSEHSPVCDSQLGLQGPVLRILASRGPIVIAHGNDDRSLSLAKRIAHDLFVYHRIDAEIITSDEASKNEYHPVSGQGNIIVLGKKWKDPDESESTRPSSASPNTSSDEGLITFAGRLIEEHGTGLIALRPIVHGHFRGLQLHVVGNDDVGLELAARLVPIRTGVCIPDWAIVSPRCQWQGAGGLIGAGFWNADWTFSEVMSWLDRSATRVRADGSYR
;
A
#
# COMPACT_ATOMS: atom_id res chain seq x y z
N MET A 1 38.70 12.04 82.40
CA MET A 1 37.42 11.49 82.89
C MET A 1 37.12 10.24 82.07
N ARG A 2 37.07 9.07 82.73
CA ARG A 2 36.80 7.68 82.27
C ARG A 2 37.53 7.10 81.03
N LEU A 3 38.31 6.06 81.34
CA LEU A 3 39.00 5.09 80.47
C LEU A 3 38.03 4.10 79.79
N ARG A 4 38.42 3.54 78.63
CA ARG A 4 38.81 2.11 78.48
C ARG A 4 39.26 1.74 77.05
N ARG A 5 40.39 1.03 76.98
CA ARG A 5 40.96 0.29 75.84
C ARG A 5 40.07 -0.90 75.42
N ARG A 6 40.14 -1.31 74.15
CA ARG A 6 40.62 -2.66 73.74
C ARG A 6 40.72 -2.84 72.21
N THR A 7 41.80 -3.52 71.85
CA THR A 7 42.32 -4.02 70.57
C THR A 7 41.71 -5.37 70.15
N SER A 8 41.70 -5.67 68.84
CA SER A 8 41.81 -6.98 68.12
C SER A 8 40.84 -7.01 66.92
N SER A 9 41.07 -7.55 65.72
CA SER A 9 42.07 -8.49 65.17
C SER A 9 41.92 -8.52 63.63
N ILE A 10 42.98 -8.97 62.95
CA ILE A 10 43.11 -9.22 61.50
C ILE A 10 42.31 -10.47 61.06
N SER A 11 41.68 -10.44 59.88
CA SER A 11 41.69 -11.58 58.93
C SER A 11 41.49 -11.08 57.50
N LEU A 12 42.30 -11.64 56.58
CA LEU A 12 42.21 -11.47 55.14
C LEU A 12 40.91 -12.10 54.62
N ASP A 13 40.27 -11.46 53.65
CA ASP A 13 39.66 -12.18 52.54
C ASP A 13 39.90 -11.42 51.24
N SER A 14 40.37 -12.17 50.26
CA SER A 14 40.73 -11.77 48.92
C SER A 14 39.50 -11.85 48.02
N ASP A 15 38.98 -10.71 47.59
CA ASP A 15 38.08 -10.67 46.44
C ASP A 15 38.69 -9.71 45.41
N LEU A 16 39.36 -10.31 44.41
CA LEU A 16 39.60 -9.66 43.13
C LEU A 16 38.24 -9.37 42.51
N GLU A 17 37.79 -8.12 42.60
CA GLU A 17 36.80 -7.58 41.68
C GLU A 17 37.40 -7.64 40.26
N MET A 18 37.12 -8.74 39.55
CA MET A 18 37.07 -8.71 38.09
C MET A 18 35.94 -7.77 37.71
N THR A 19 36.28 -6.49 37.60
CA THR A 19 35.54 -5.54 36.80
C THR A 19 35.54 -6.08 35.37
N THR A 20 34.44 -6.76 35.02
CA THR A 20 34.07 -7.02 33.64
C THR A 20 33.88 -5.64 33.02
N THR A 21 34.92 -5.15 32.34
CA THR A 21 34.79 -4.10 31.35
C THR A 21 33.77 -4.60 30.33
N GLU A 22 32.52 -4.16 30.43
CA GLU A 22 31.60 -4.17 29.30
C GLU A 22 32.36 -3.51 28.15
N ALA A 23 32.74 -4.29 27.15
CA ALA A 23 33.33 -3.76 25.95
C ALA A 23 32.28 -2.82 25.34
N VAL A 24 32.54 -1.52 25.37
CA VAL A 24 31.71 -0.54 24.67
C VAL A 24 31.70 -0.95 23.21
N GLU A 25 30.61 -1.56 22.77
CA GLU A 25 30.44 -1.97 21.37
C GLU A 25 30.46 -0.71 20.51
N VAL A 26 31.51 -0.58 19.71
CA VAL A 26 31.72 0.58 18.84
C VAL A 26 30.60 0.62 17.81
N GLN A 27 29.92 1.77 17.72
CA GLN A 27 28.81 1.99 16.80
C GLN A 27 29.31 2.23 15.37
N PRO A 28 28.54 1.87 14.33
CA PRO A 28 28.83 2.26 12.96
C PRO A 28 28.88 3.79 12.85
N LYS A 29 29.78 4.30 12.02
CA LYS A 29 30.04 5.73 11.91
C LYS A 29 29.89 6.21 10.47
N LEU A 30 29.23 7.34 10.30
CA LEU A 30 29.17 8.09 9.04
C LEU A 30 30.05 9.33 9.14
N ASP A 31 30.73 9.66 8.05
CA ASP A 31 31.45 10.92 7.94
C ASP A 31 30.46 12.08 7.77
N ALA A 32 30.80 13.24 8.35
CA ALA A 32 29.96 14.43 8.28
C ALA A 32 29.89 15.03 6.87
N ARG A 33 30.94 14.87 6.06
CA ARG A 33 30.99 15.43 4.71
C ARG A 33 30.34 14.49 3.70
N TRP A 34 29.31 14.99 3.03
CA TRP A 34 28.62 14.31 1.94
C TRP A 34 28.88 15.00 0.61
N GLU A 35 29.08 14.20 -0.44
CA GLU A 35 29.30 14.66 -1.81
C GLU A 35 28.07 14.35 -2.64
N VAL A 36 27.56 15.34 -3.36
CA VAL A 36 26.25 15.28 -4.02
C VAL A 36 26.36 15.77 -5.46
N VAL A 37 25.67 15.09 -6.37
CA VAL A 37 25.46 15.53 -7.76
C VAL A 37 23.97 15.74 -7.99
N GLY A 38 23.62 16.92 -8.51
CA GLY A 38 22.25 17.35 -8.78
C GLY A 38 22.14 18.89 -8.77
N PRO A 39 20.92 19.45 -8.87
CA PRO A 39 19.64 18.75 -8.97
C PRO A 39 19.34 18.31 -10.41
N PHE A 40 18.77 17.12 -10.56
CA PHE A 40 18.20 16.63 -11.83
C PHE A 40 16.68 16.68 -11.78
N PRO A 41 15.97 16.97 -12.88
CA PRO A 41 14.52 16.91 -12.90
C PRO A 41 14.03 15.50 -12.52
N ALA A 42 12.87 15.44 -11.86
CA ALA A 42 12.23 14.18 -11.49
C ALA A 42 10.71 14.32 -11.51
N GLY A 43 10.00 13.34 -12.07
CA GLY A 43 8.56 13.31 -12.02
C GLY A 43 8.00 12.72 -10.72
N MET A 44 6.76 13.10 -10.43
CA MET A 44 5.97 12.54 -9.34
C MET A 44 5.79 11.02 -9.52
N ARG A 45 6.15 10.23 -8.50
CA ARG A 45 6.03 8.75 -8.47
C ARG A 45 6.80 7.96 -9.56
N GLU A 46 7.76 8.57 -10.25
CA GLU A 46 8.50 7.86 -11.32
C GLU A 46 9.67 7.01 -10.84
N HIS A 47 10.20 7.27 -9.64
CA HIS A 47 11.47 6.72 -9.18
C HIS A 47 11.51 5.18 -9.05
N THR A 48 10.35 4.52 -9.09
CA THR A 48 10.24 3.07 -9.11
C THR A 48 10.77 2.49 -10.43
N ILE A 49 10.46 3.17 -11.55
CA ILE A 49 10.90 2.79 -12.90
C ILE A 49 12.20 3.52 -13.27
N PHE A 50 12.29 4.81 -12.93
CA PHE A 50 13.45 5.65 -13.21
C PHE A 50 14.56 5.43 -12.16
N GLY A 51 15.79 5.17 -12.62
CA GLY A 51 16.96 4.95 -11.78
C GLY A 51 17.72 6.25 -11.49
N SER A 52 18.96 6.31 -11.97
CA SER A 52 19.85 7.46 -11.83
C SER A 52 20.12 8.09 -13.22
N PRO A 53 20.11 9.43 -13.35
CA PRO A 53 20.48 10.10 -14.60
C PRO A 53 21.90 9.77 -15.08
N LEU A 54 22.79 9.31 -14.19
CA LEU A 54 24.16 8.94 -14.55
C LEU A 54 24.22 7.70 -15.43
N HIS A 55 23.19 6.85 -15.45
CA HIS A 55 23.15 5.66 -16.32
C HIS A 55 23.07 6.01 -17.82
N ALA A 56 22.72 7.26 -18.17
CA ALA A 56 22.83 7.74 -19.54
C ALA A 56 24.29 7.97 -19.98
N PHE A 57 25.23 8.05 -19.03
CA PHE A 57 26.63 8.40 -19.25
C PHE A 57 27.56 7.36 -18.59
N PRO A 58 27.50 6.08 -19.02
CA PRO A 58 28.34 5.05 -18.44
C PRO A 58 29.85 5.37 -18.63
N PRO A 59 30.70 5.00 -17.66
CA PRO A 59 32.12 5.31 -17.75
C PRO A 59 32.76 4.54 -18.91
N SER A 60 33.75 5.16 -19.57
CA SER A 60 34.47 4.52 -20.69
C SER A 60 35.26 3.28 -20.29
N SER A 61 35.50 3.07 -18.99
CA SER A 61 36.11 1.87 -18.42
C SER A 61 35.22 0.62 -18.54
N GLY A 62 33.91 0.81 -18.75
CA GLY A 62 32.91 -0.26 -18.66
C GLY A 62 32.61 -0.72 -17.23
N GLU A 63 33.09 0.02 -16.22
CA GLU A 63 32.70 -0.20 -14.83
C GLU A 63 31.20 0.10 -14.63
N ASP A 64 30.58 -0.57 -13.66
CA ASP A 64 29.21 -0.30 -13.28
C ASP A 64 29.06 1.17 -12.81
N VAL A 65 27.96 1.82 -13.20
CA VAL A 65 27.75 3.25 -13.01
C VAL A 65 27.70 3.62 -11.52
N ASP A 66 27.10 2.79 -10.68
CA ASP A 66 27.00 3.05 -9.24
C ASP A 66 28.36 2.88 -8.56
N ILE A 67 29.17 1.92 -9.03
CA ILE A 67 30.54 1.72 -8.52
C ILE A 67 31.46 2.86 -8.95
N ASP A 68 31.41 3.27 -10.22
CA ASP A 68 32.14 4.44 -10.72
C ASP A 68 31.73 5.68 -9.92
N PHE A 69 30.43 5.92 -9.74
CA PHE A 69 29.97 7.04 -8.91
C PHE A 69 30.42 6.93 -7.45
N ALA A 70 30.51 5.73 -6.86
CA ALA A 70 31.00 5.57 -5.49
C ALA A 70 32.50 5.88 -5.36
N ARG A 71 33.32 5.47 -6.33
CA ARG A 71 34.79 5.49 -6.24
C ARG A 71 35.48 6.63 -6.99
N ARG A 72 34.77 7.29 -7.90
CA ARG A 72 35.27 8.41 -8.69
C ARG A 72 35.81 9.53 -7.79
N PRO A 73 37.00 10.09 -8.03
CA PRO A 73 37.47 11.23 -7.25
C PRO A 73 36.53 12.44 -7.37
N PHE A 74 36.34 13.17 -6.27
CA PHE A 74 35.60 14.45 -6.31
C PHE A 74 36.32 15.43 -7.24
N ASN A 75 35.61 15.96 -8.24
CA ASN A 75 36.15 16.90 -9.22
C ASN A 75 35.07 17.85 -9.73
N THR A 76 35.15 19.14 -9.41
CA THR A 76 34.17 20.14 -9.89
C THR A 76 34.20 20.37 -11.40
N SER A 77 35.23 19.87 -12.11
CA SER A 77 35.23 19.90 -13.58
C SER A 77 34.39 18.79 -14.21
N ASP A 78 33.97 17.78 -13.42
CA ASP A 78 33.06 16.74 -13.88
C ASP A 78 31.63 17.28 -13.83
N THR A 79 30.96 17.32 -14.98
CA THR A 79 29.62 17.91 -15.13
C THR A 79 28.65 16.97 -15.85
N TRP A 80 27.37 17.06 -15.51
CA TRP A 80 26.29 16.29 -16.14
C TRP A 80 25.15 17.19 -16.60
N PRO A 81 24.49 16.89 -17.72
CA PRO A 81 23.35 17.68 -18.19
C PRO A 81 22.20 17.70 -17.17
N SER A 82 21.64 18.88 -16.93
CA SER A 82 20.40 19.08 -16.19
C SER A 82 19.77 20.40 -16.60
N GLU A 83 18.50 20.37 -16.99
CA GLU A 83 17.75 21.56 -17.40
C GLU A 83 17.51 22.55 -16.25
N LEU A 84 17.60 22.09 -14.99
CA LEU A 84 17.38 22.95 -13.83
C LEU A 84 18.53 23.93 -13.62
N ALA A 85 19.75 23.55 -13.98
CA ALA A 85 20.96 24.30 -13.68
C ALA A 85 21.27 25.41 -14.69
N VAL A 86 21.91 26.48 -14.20
CA VAL A 86 22.39 27.57 -15.05
C VAL A 86 23.44 27.02 -16.04
N GLY A 87 23.23 27.23 -17.33
CA GLY A 87 24.10 26.66 -18.37
C GLY A 87 23.81 25.18 -18.70
N GLY A 88 22.74 24.61 -18.13
CA GLY A 88 22.23 23.28 -18.47
C GLY A 88 23.06 22.12 -17.91
N HIS A 89 23.96 22.37 -16.95
CA HIS A 89 24.83 21.35 -16.38
C HIS A 89 24.95 21.50 -14.86
N VAL A 90 24.97 20.36 -14.15
CA VAL A 90 25.27 20.26 -12.71
C VAL A 90 26.66 19.70 -12.50
N GLU A 91 27.28 20.09 -11.39
CA GLU A 91 28.60 19.64 -10.94
C GLU A 91 28.51 19.04 -9.53
N TRP A 92 29.63 18.55 -9.03
CA TRP A 92 29.72 18.10 -7.64
C TRP A 92 29.53 19.24 -6.64
N SER A 93 28.75 18.97 -5.60
CA SER A 93 28.55 19.83 -4.43
C SER A 93 28.86 19.07 -3.15
N THR A 94 29.11 19.81 -2.06
CA THR A 94 29.33 19.22 -0.73
C THR A 94 28.34 19.76 0.28
N PHE A 95 27.83 18.88 1.12
CA PHE A 95 26.92 19.20 2.21
C PHE A 95 27.45 18.58 3.51
N GLU A 96 27.18 19.21 4.64
CA GLU A 96 27.55 18.68 5.96
C GLU A 96 26.33 18.09 6.66
N MET A 97 26.50 16.87 7.16
CA MET A 97 25.54 16.17 7.98
C MET A 97 25.72 16.59 9.44
N GLU A 98 24.60 16.88 10.09
CA GLU A 98 24.54 17.21 11.52
C GLU A 98 24.87 15.97 12.38
N GLU A 99 25.19 16.18 13.66
CA GLU A 99 25.57 15.09 14.59
C GLU A 99 24.44 14.05 14.79
N ASP A 100 23.19 14.45 14.61
CA ASP A 100 22.01 13.58 14.72
C ASP A 100 21.69 12.79 13.44
N GLY A 101 22.54 12.92 12.42
CA GLY A 101 22.41 12.26 11.12
C GLY A 101 21.55 13.02 10.11
N LYS A 102 21.10 14.24 10.42
CA LYS A 102 20.31 15.07 9.50
C LYS A 102 21.18 15.67 8.40
N LEU A 103 20.69 15.63 7.16
CA LEU A 103 21.34 16.20 5.98
C LEU A 103 20.32 17.00 5.18
N ASP A 104 20.58 18.30 5.06
CA ASP A 104 19.75 19.24 4.29
C ASP A 104 20.44 19.59 2.96
N ILE A 105 19.81 19.24 1.85
CA ILE A 105 20.34 19.48 0.49
C ILE A 105 19.48 20.54 -0.18
N ALA A 106 20.07 21.72 -0.39
CA ALA A 106 19.41 22.87 -1.02
C ALA A 106 20.33 23.54 -2.06
N PHE A 107 19.78 23.78 -3.26
CA PHE A 107 20.53 24.41 -4.36
C PHE A 107 20.10 25.87 -4.53
N HIS A 108 20.80 26.78 -3.84
CA HIS A 108 20.51 28.22 -3.87
C HIS A 108 20.85 28.90 -5.21
N GLY A 109 21.70 28.29 -6.04
CA GLY A 109 22.09 28.82 -7.35
C GLY A 109 21.04 28.64 -8.46
N ILE A 110 19.94 27.94 -8.16
CA ILE A 110 18.88 27.63 -9.13
C ILE A 110 17.77 28.68 -9.03
N ASN A 111 17.26 29.15 -10.17
CA ASN A 111 16.15 30.09 -10.23
C ASN A 111 14.79 29.39 -10.06
N TRP A 112 14.54 28.80 -8.90
CA TRP A 112 13.31 28.06 -8.59
C TRP A 112 12.03 28.87 -8.83
N LYS A 113 12.09 30.19 -8.64
CA LYS A 113 10.97 31.10 -8.89
C LYS A 113 10.54 31.11 -10.36
N GLN A 114 11.51 31.03 -11.29
CA GLN A 114 11.22 30.98 -12.72
C GLN A 114 10.53 29.67 -13.10
N TYR A 115 11.07 28.53 -12.70
CA TYR A 115 10.45 27.23 -12.99
C TYR A 115 9.04 27.14 -12.40
N ARG A 116 8.88 27.57 -11.14
CA ARG A 116 7.58 27.65 -10.49
C ARG A 116 6.58 28.53 -11.25
N SER A 117 7.02 29.66 -11.80
CA SER A 117 6.14 30.57 -12.53
C SER A 117 5.65 30.00 -13.88
N ASP A 118 6.37 29.04 -14.42
CA ASP A 118 6.08 28.41 -15.71
C ASP A 118 5.13 27.20 -15.55
N HIS A 119 5.56 26.18 -14.81
CA HIS A 119 4.85 24.90 -14.67
C HIS A 119 4.27 24.68 -13.26
N GLY A 120 4.20 25.73 -12.44
CA GLY A 120 3.73 25.64 -11.06
C GLY A 120 4.68 24.82 -10.19
N TRP A 121 4.17 24.31 -9.07
CA TRP A 121 4.99 23.57 -8.13
C TRP A 121 5.50 22.23 -8.67
N ALA A 122 4.88 21.66 -9.72
CA ALA A 122 5.30 20.38 -10.29
C ALA A 122 6.76 20.41 -10.79
N SER A 123 7.20 21.56 -11.28
CA SER A 123 8.58 21.82 -11.73
C SER A 123 9.63 21.90 -10.63
N LEU A 124 9.21 21.94 -9.36
CA LEU A 124 10.14 21.94 -8.23
C LEU A 124 10.67 20.55 -7.92
N GLN A 125 10.05 19.51 -8.48
CA GLN A 125 10.44 18.13 -8.23
C GLN A 125 11.77 17.81 -8.89
N HIS A 126 12.71 17.35 -8.07
CA HIS A 126 14.06 17.07 -8.50
C HIS A 126 14.68 15.97 -7.66
N GLN A 127 15.69 15.31 -8.18
CA GLN A 127 16.43 14.25 -7.51
C GLN A 127 17.92 14.56 -7.46
N VAL A 128 18.60 13.91 -6.51
CA VAL A 128 20.03 14.00 -6.29
C VAL A 128 20.61 12.61 -6.03
N LEU A 129 21.90 12.47 -6.33
CA LEU A 129 22.70 11.34 -5.91
C LEU A 129 23.73 11.84 -4.92
N ALA A 130 23.71 11.29 -3.72
CA ALA A 130 24.60 11.62 -2.63
C ALA A 130 25.47 10.42 -2.28
N ARG A 131 26.70 10.68 -1.83
CA ARG A 131 27.59 9.67 -1.28
C ARG A 131 28.31 10.17 -0.04
N GLY A 132 28.48 9.27 0.93
CA GLY A 132 29.19 9.53 2.18
C GLY A 132 30.00 8.30 2.59
N ARG A 133 31.05 8.50 3.38
CA ARG A 133 31.85 7.39 3.92
C ARG A 133 31.14 6.78 5.13
N PHE A 134 31.14 5.46 5.18
CA PHE A 134 30.57 4.63 6.25
C PHE A 134 31.61 3.65 6.77
N HIS A 135 31.87 3.71 8.07
CA HIS A 135 32.76 2.80 8.78
C HIS A 135 31.95 1.80 9.59
N LEU A 136 32.09 0.51 9.28
CA LEU A 136 31.54 -0.57 10.07
C LEU A 136 32.64 -1.17 10.97
N PRO A 137 32.59 -0.89 12.30
CA PRO A 137 33.63 -1.36 13.21
C PRO A 137 33.53 -2.87 13.47
N GLY A 138 34.67 -3.52 13.53
CA GLY A 138 34.81 -4.93 13.86
C GLY A 138 36.20 -5.42 13.53
N ARG A 139 36.54 -6.63 13.94
CA ARG A 139 37.83 -7.24 13.57
C ARG A 139 37.73 -7.87 12.18
N PRO A 140 38.79 -7.82 11.36
CA PRO A 140 38.77 -8.43 10.03
C PRO A 140 38.41 -9.93 10.01
N ASP A 141 38.59 -10.63 11.13
CA ASP A 141 38.30 -12.05 11.33
C ASP A 141 36.94 -12.33 12.00
N GLU A 142 36.16 -11.30 12.37
CA GLU A 142 34.89 -11.41 13.12
C GLU A 142 33.71 -11.93 12.27
N GLY A 143 33.90 -12.11 10.96
CA GLY A 143 32.82 -12.43 10.02
C GLY A 143 31.91 -11.23 9.76
N ASP A 144 30.68 -11.46 9.34
CA ASP A 144 29.72 -10.37 9.13
C ASP A 144 29.23 -9.79 10.46
N VAL A 145 29.19 -8.46 10.56
CA VAL A 145 28.65 -7.72 11.70
C VAL A 145 27.25 -7.22 11.36
N ALA A 146 26.28 -7.56 12.23
CA ALA A 146 24.90 -7.08 12.11
C ALA A 146 24.77 -5.63 12.57
N PHE A 147 24.03 -4.83 11.81
CA PHE A 147 23.68 -3.45 12.15
C PHE A 147 22.31 -3.08 11.59
N LYS A 148 21.70 -2.06 12.18
CA LYS A 148 20.43 -1.46 11.76
C LYS A 148 20.70 -0.17 11.01
N VAL A 149 19.89 0.11 10.00
CA VAL A 149 19.92 1.36 9.22
C VAL A 149 18.52 1.94 9.08
N ASP A 150 18.39 3.24 9.34
CA ASP A 150 17.28 4.07 8.87
C ASP A 150 17.79 5.09 7.86
N LEU A 151 17.02 5.26 6.78
CA LEU A 151 17.09 6.42 5.91
C LEU A 151 15.71 7.06 5.89
N LEU A 152 15.49 8.05 6.74
CA LEU A 152 14.23 8.78 6.81
C LEU A 152 14.20 9.85 5.72
N GLN A 153 13.08 9.92 4.99
CA GLN A 153 12.83 10.85 3.87
C GLN A 153 13.82 10.74 2.69
N GLY A 154 14.57 9.63 2.59
CA GLY A 154 15.33 9.26 1.40
C GLY A 154 14.64 8.14 0.59
N VAL A 155 14.93 8.04 -0.71
CA VAL A 155 14.27 7.08 -1.61
C VAL A 155 14.91 5.70 -1.47
N GLU A 156 16.21 5.62 -1.70
CA GLU A 156 16.96 4.37 -1.64
C GLU A 156 18.43 4.61 -1.32
N TYR A 157 19.07 3.57 -0.78
CA TYR A 157 20.48 3.58 -0.44
C TYR A 157 21.18 2.28 -0.81
N ALA A 158 22.50 2.35 -0.97
CA ALA A 158 23.35 1.18 -1.21
C ALA A 158 24.68 1.34 -0.47
N PHE A 159 25.40 0.24 -0.29
CA PHE A 159 26.75 0.23 0.27
C PHE A 159 27.72 -0.37 -0.73
N VAL A 160 28.77 0.38 -1.04
CA VAL A 160 29.84 -0.04 -1.95
C VAL A 160 31.15 -0.08 -1.16
N PRO A 161 31.83 -1.23 -1.01
CA PRO A 161 33.11 -1.27 -0.30
C PRO A 161 34.15 -0.37 -0.99
N VAL A 162 34.90 0.40 -0.20
CA VAL A 162 35.92 1.34 -0.72
C VAL A 162 36.96 0.59 -1.55
N GLU A 163 37.37 -0.59 -1.07
CA GLU A 163 38.28 -1.50 -1.75
C GLU A 163 37.65 -2.89 -1.90
N GLY A 164 38.03 -3.63 -2.95
CA GLY A 164 37.57 -4.99 -3.18
C GLY A 164 36.46 -5.13 -4.22
N ARG A 165 35.98 -6.36 -4.41
CA ARG A 165 34.96 -6.68 -5.42
C ARG A 165 33.56 -6.41 -4.88
N VAL A 166 32.69 -5.98 -5.77
CA VAL A 166 31.27 -5.77 -5.50
C VAL A 166 30.49 -6.83 -6.27
N ASP A 167 29.50 -7.43 -5.63
CA ASP A 167 28.56 -8.34 -6.27
C ASP A 167 27.56 -7.55 -7.12
N LEU A 168 27.59 -7.73 -8.45
CA LEU A 168 26.81 -6.94 -9.40
C LEU A 168 25.44 -7.56 -9.74
N PRO A 169 24.41 -6.74 -10.01
CA PRO A 169 24.39 -5.28 -9.87
C PRO A 169 24.41 -4.85 -8.39
N VAL A 170 24.71 -3.57 -8.14
CA VAL A 170 24.72 -2.99 -6.79
C VAL A 170 23.37 -3.20 -6.09
N LYS A 171 23.42 -3.62 -4.82
CA LYS A 171 22.23 -3.90 -4.01
C LYS A 171 21.68 -2.62 -3.41
N TRP A 172 20.59 -2.13 -3.99
CA TRP A 172 19.84 -0.98 -3.48
C TRP A 172 18.72 -1.40 -2.51
N TYR A 173 18.58 -0.66 -1.43
CA TYR A 173 17.56 -0.84 -0.38
C TYR A 173 16.63 0.37 -0.39
N GLN A 174 15.32 0.14 -0.27
CA GLN A 174 14.37 1.24 -0.10
C GLN A 174 14.57 1.91 1.25
N GLY A 175 14.57 3.24 1.24
CA GLY A 175 14.50 4.08 2.44
C GLY A 175 13.06 4.23 2.93
N ASP A 176 12.92 4.87 4.09
CA ASP A 176 11.64 5.27 4.66
C ASP A 176 11.29 6.69 4.21
N ILE A 177 10.82 6.81 2.97
CA ILE A 177 10.56 8.10 2.32
C ILE A 177 9.47 8.91 3.04
N TYR A 178 8.59 8.24 3.79
CA TYR A 178 7.48 8.85 4.53
C TYR A 178 7.78 9.11 6.00
N SER A 179 8.99 8.77 6.47
CA SER A 179 9.42 8.98 7.84
C SER A 179 8.53 8.25 8.87
N PHE A 180 8.08 7.03 8.56
CA PHE A 180 7.41 6.16 9.54
C PHE A 180 8.23 5.98 10.81
N GLY A 181 9.57 6.02 10.74
CA GLY A 181 10.46 5.99 11.90
C GLY A 181 10.26 7.14 12.90
N THR A 182 9.50 8.18 12.52
CA THR A 182 9.14 9.31 13.39
C THR A 182 7.71 9.27 13.92
N THR A 183 6.90 8.26 13.53
CA THR A 183 5.55 8.07 14.07
C THR A 183 5.63 7.42 15.46
N PRO A 184 4.56 7.46 16.27
CA PRO A 184 4.57 6.88 17.62
C PRO A 184 5.02 5.42 17.68
N SER A 185 4.72 4.65 16.62
CA SER A 185 5.09 3.24 16.49
C SER A 185 6.54 3.04 15.99
N GLY A 186 7.10 4.02 15.30
CA GLY A 186 8.50 4.04 14.85
C GLY A 186 9.50 4.58 15.87
N LEU A 187 9.08 5.56 16.69
CA LEU A 187 9.94 6.29 17.61
C LEU A 187 10.52 5.40 18.72
N LYS A 188 11.83 5.53 18.90
CA LYS A 188 12.60 5.06 20.07
C LYS A 188 13.27 6.27 20.75
N ASP A 189 14.17 6.01 21.69
CA ASP A 189 14.99 7.06 22.30
C ASP A 189 15.77 7.85 21.24
N ALA A 190 16.03 9.12 21.51
CA ALA A 190 16.74 10.01 20.60
C ALA A 190 18.12 9.45 20.21
N GLY A 191 18.43 9.46 18.91
CA GLY A 191 19.69 8.95 18.35
C GLY A 191 19.73 7.44 18.08
N GLN A 192 18.69 6.68 18.43
CA GLN A 192 18.58 5.26 18.07
C GLN A 192 17.88 5.06 16.72
N THR A 193 18.08 3.88 16.16
CA THR A 193 17.30 3.43 14.99
C THR A 193 15.87 3.08 15.37
N SER A 194 14.94 3.33 14.46
CA SER A 194 13.51 3.14 14.60
C SER A 194 13.12 1.66 14.68
N ASN A 195 11.88 1.40 15.08
CA ASN A 195 11.28 0.08 14.97
C ASN A 195 11.11 -0.41 13.52
N TYR A 196 11.23 0.48 12.54
CA TYR A 196 11.17 0.17 11.11
C TYR A 196 12.53 0.02 10.45
N SER A 197 13.62 0.21 11.20
CA SER A 197 14.98 0.07 10.68
C SER A 197 15.27 -1.30 10.09
N ARG A 198 16.09 -1.32 9.04
CA ARG A 198 16.50 -2.53 8.35
C ARG A 198 17.69 -3.16 9.04
N SER A 199 17.60 -4.46 9.34
CA SER A 199 18.74 -5.26 9.81
C SER A 199 19.57 -5.75 8.61
N LEU A 200 20.84 -5.36 8.58
CA LEU A 200 21.84 -5.73 7.56
C LEU A 200 23.05 -6.37 8.22
N ALA A 201 23.84 -7.12 7.45
CA ALA A 201 25.09 -7.72 7.90
C ALA A 201 26.14 -7.63 6.80
N PHE A 202 27.30 -7.07 7.14
CA PHE A 202 28.45 -6.95 6.23
C PHE A 202 29.76 -7.26 6.97
N PRO A 203 30.84 -7.63 6.26
CA PRO A 203 32.17 -7.67 6.85
C PRO A 203 32.57 -6.30 7.40
N PRO A 204 33.29 -6.23 8.54
CA PRO A 204 33.89 -5.00 9.04
C PRO A 204 34.76 -4.32 7.99
N GLY A 205 34.68 -3.00 7.89
CA GLY A 205 35.47 -2.25 6.92
C GLY A 205 34.90 -0.89 6.54
N GLU A 206 35.51 -0.32 5.49
CA GLU A 206 35.16 0.99 4.92
C GLU A 206 34.27 0.81 3.69
N TYR A 207 33.15 1.53 3.70
CA TYR A 207 32.18 1.55 2.61
C TYR A 207 31.86 3.00 2.21
N ILE A 208 31.41 3.16 0.98
CA ILE A 208 30.70 4.35 0.50
C ILE A 208 29.22 4.03 0.56
N MET A 209 28.48 4.79 1.36
CA MET A 209 27.02 4.78 1.35
C MET A 209 26.54 5.68 0.22
N LEU A 210 25.81 5.10 -0.73
CA LEU A 210 25.11 5.83 -1.79
C LEU A 210 23.68 6.11 -1.35
N ILE A 211 23.17 7.29 -1.68
CA ILE A 211 21.78 7.68 -1.44
C ILE A 211 21.23 8.31 -2.72
N ARG A 212 20.06 7.83 -3.14
CA ARG A 212 19.20 8.59 -4.06
C ARG A 212 18.12 9.26 -3.24
N ALA A 213 18.00 10.57 -3.39
CA ALA A 213 16.99 11.37 -2.70
C ALA A 213 16.22 12.22 -3.70
N ILE A 214 14.95 12.49 -3.39
CA ILE A 214 14.05 13.26 -4.24
C ILE A 214 13.39 14.34 -3.40
N TYR A 215 13.29 15.55 -3.94
CA TYR A 215 12.34 16.55 -3.48
C TYR A 215 10.99 16.27 -4.14
N GLU A 216 10.04 15.76 -3.36
CA GLU A 216 8.66 15.54 -3.79
C GLU A 216 7.75 16.44 -2.92
N ILE A 217 6.91 17.27 -3.55
CA ILE A 217 6.04 18.21 -2.82
C ILE A 217 5.13 17.51 -1.84
N ARG A 218 4.70 16.30 -2.18
CA ARG A 218 3.87 15.50 -1.30
C ARG A 218 4.57 15.16 0.03
N LEU A 219 5.90 15.13 0.06
CA LEU A 219 6.71 14.83 1.23
C LEU A 219 7.06 16.10 2.03
N PHE A 220 7.52 17.14 1.34
CA PHE A 220 8.10 18.34 1.98
C PHE A 220 7.17 19.55 1.98
N GLY A 221 6.00 19.44 1.36
CA GLY A 221 5.09 20.56 1.13
C GLY A 221 5.62 21.56 0.10
N ASP A 222 4.77 22.50 -0.25
CA ASP A 222 5.17 23.66 -1.06
C ASP A 222 6.03 24.62 -0.22
N PRO A 223 7.27 24.95 -0.64
CA PRO A 223 8.14 25.82 0.15
C PRO A 223 7.68 27.29 0.09
N GLY A 224 6.81 27.64 -0.86
CA GLY A 224 6.36 29.01 -1.12
C GLY A 224 7.27 29.75 -2.11
N LEU A 225 6.98 31.04 -2.34
CA LEU A 225 7.64 31.83 -3.41
C LEU A 225 9.07 32.25 -3.09
N ASP A 226 9.41 32.40 -1.80
CA ASP A 226 10.67 32.99 -1.34
C ASP A 226 11.62 31.98 -0.67
N LYS A 227 11.27 30.69 -0.71
CA LYS A 227 12.08 29.62 -0.12
C LYS A 227 12.58 28.66 -1.19
N VAL A 228 13.75 28.08 -0.94
CA VAL A 228 14.36 27.07 -1.79
C VAL A 228 13.76 25.70 -1.45
N PRO A 229 13.37 24.89 -2.44
CA PRO A 229 13.09 23.47 -2.25
C PRO A 229 14.30 22.76 -1.60
N THR A 230 14.11 22.23 -0.39
CA THR A 230 15.16 21.54 0.37
C THR A 230 14.79 20.08 0.57
N ILE A 231 15.67 19.17 0.17
CA ILE A 231 15.58 17.75 0.53
C ILE A 231 16.13 17.63 1.95
N ASN A 232 15.27 17.21 2.88
CA ASN A 232 15.67 16.94 4.27
C ASN A 232 15.66 15.42 4.44
N LEU A 233 16.78 14.82 4.84
CA LEU A 233 16.86 13.40 5.13
C LEU A 233 17.59 13.16 6.45
N THR A 234 17.34 12.02 7.08
CA THR A 234 18.04 11.63 8.32
C THR A 234 18.55 10.21 8.20
N ILE A 235 19.83 10.02 8.51
CA ILE A 235 20.49 8.72 8.43
C ILE A 235 20.86 8.28 9.83
N ARG A 236 20.40 7.10 10.24
CA ARG A 236 20.77 6.51 11.53
C ARG A 236 21.30 5.11 11.35
N THR A 237 22.38 4.79 12.05
CA THR A 237 23.00 3.47 12.02
C THR A 237 23.32 3.02 13.42
N GLU A 238 23.07 1.76 13.72
CA GLU A 238 23.25 1.22 15.07
C GLU A 238 23.74 -0.23 14.99
N ARG A 239 24.79 -0.58 15.73
CA ARG A 239 25.26 -1.97 15.82
C ARG A 239 24.16 -2.81 16.45
N GLN A 240 23.89 -3.98 15.87
CA GLN A 240 22.82 -4.84 16.34
C GLN A 240 23.37 -6.03 17.13
N ALA A 241 22.83 -6.26 18.32
CA ALA A 241 23.12 -7.44 19.10
C ALA A 241 22.68 -8.73 18.38
N GLN A 242 23.41 -9.83 18.59
CA GLN A 242 23.10 -11.15 18.02
C GLN A 242 21.98 -11.87 18.80
N LYS A 243 20.85 -11.20 19.04
CA LYS A 243 19.67 -11.77 19.73
C LYS A 243 18.38 -11.34 19.03
N VAL A 244 17.36 -12.18 19.12
CA VAL A 244 16.02 -11.84 18.63
C VAL A 244 15.44 -10.72 19.50
N GLU A 245 14.92 -9.68 18.85
CA GLU A 245 14.43 -8.46 19.49
C GLU A 245 12.90 -8.44 19.48
N LEU A 246 12.30 -8.13 20.64
CA LEU A 246 10.89 -7.78 20.76
C LEU A 246 10.76 -6.26 20.57
N LEU A 247 9.99 -5.82 19.58
CA LEU A 247 9.89 -4.41 19.20
C LEU A 247 8.75 -3.71 19.97
N THR A 248 9.07 -3.23 21.17
CA THR A 248 8.17 -2.41 21.98
C THR A 248 7.82 -1.11 21.25
N GLY A 249 6.55 -0.73 21.26
CA GLY A 249 5.98 0.38 20.48
C GLY A 249 5.30 -0.05 19.18
N LEU A 250 5.58 -1.27 18.67
CA LEU A 250 4.85 -1.84 17.53
C LEU A 250 3.64 -2.69 17.93
N GLU A 251 3.38 -2.87 19.23
CA GLU A 251 2.23 -3.64 19.65
C GLU A 251 0.90 -3.04 19.20
N ILE A 252 -0.01 -3.92 18.81
CA ILE A 252 -1.41 -3.58 18.52
C ILE A 252 -2.27 -4.35 19.50
N VAL A 253 -2.83 -3.63 20.46
CA VAL A 253 -3.61 -4.16 21.59
C VAL A 253 -4.89 -3.35 21.73
N PRO A 254 -6.07 -3.98 21.89
CA PRO A 254 -7.33 -3.26 22.03
C PRO A 254 -7.51 -2.70 23.44
N SER A 255 -8.43 -1.74 23.57
CA SER A 255 -8.96 -1.34 24.87
C SER A 255 -9.77 -2.47 25.51
N VAL A 256 -9.94 -2.42 26.83
CA VAL A 256 -10.82 -3.33 27.57
C VAL A 256 -12.07 -2.60 28.05
N VAL A 257 -13.26 -3.10 27.72
CA VAL A 257 -14.55 -2.53 28.14
C VAL A 257 -15.35 -3.57 28.88
N GLU A 258 -15.80 -3.27 30.10
CA GLU A 258 -16.58 -4.19 30.94
C GLU A 258 -15.89 -5.56 31.12
N GLY A 259 -14.55 -5.54 31.22
CA GLY A 259 -13.70 -6.73 31.34
C GLY A 259 -13.48 -7.50 30.04
N ARG A 260 -13.93 -7.01 28.87
CA ARG A 260 -13.72 -7.66 27.57
C ARG A 260 -12.71 -6.91 26.72
N MET A 261 -11.78 -7.62 26.10
CA MET A 261 -10.92 -7.05 25.07
C MET A 261 -11.75 -6.70 23.84
N MET A 262 -11.65 -5.46 23.38
CA MET A 262 -12.39 -4.97 22.22
C MET A 262 -11.68 -5.34 20.91
N GLY A 263 -11.54 -6.63 20.63
CA GLY A 263 -10.90 -7.09 19.41
C GLY A 263 -10.62 -8.59 19.43
N HIS A 264 -10.46 -9.17 18.24
CA HIS A 264 -10.21 -10.60 18.06
C HIS A 264 -8.73 -10.96 17.88
N TRP A 265 -7.88 -9.96 17.68
CA TRP A 265 -6.47 -10.14 17.37
C TRP A 265 -5.62 -9.10 18.08
N ILE A 266 -4.44 -9.52 18.51
CA ILE A 266 -3.36 -8.64 18.93
C ILE A 266 -2.09 -9.00 18.18
N SER A 267 -1.12 -8.10 18.13
CA SER A 267 0.17 -8.41 17.53
C SER A 267 1.31 -7.65 18.17
N ILE A 268 2.52 -8.18 18.02
CA ILE A 268 3.79 -7.55 18.44
C ILE A 268 4.86 -7.77 17.37
N GLY A 269 5.74 -6.80 17.17
CA GLY A 269 6.86 -6.92 16.24
C GLY A 269 7.99 -7.78 16.80
N VAL A 270 8.50 -8.71 16.00
CA VAL A 270 9.69 -9.52 16.33
C VAL A 270 10.71 -9.39 15.20
N ARG A 271 11.95 -9.06 15.55
CA ARG A 271 13.06 -8.91 14.62
C ARG A 271 14.16 -9.93 14.89
N VAL A 272 14.59 -10.62 13.84
CA VAL A 272 15.76 -11.50 13.88
C VAL A 272 16.96 -10.76 13.29
N PRO A 273 18.12 -10.74 13.94
CA PRO A 273 19.32 -10.09 13.40
C PRO A 273 19.77 -10.74 12.09
N ALA A 274 20.39 -9.97 11.20
CA ALA A 274 20.83 -10.45 9.89
C ALA A 274 21.87 -11.56 9.95
N THR A 275 22.69 -11.60 11.01
CA THR A 275 23.65 -12.69 11.30
C THR A 275 23.01 -13.86 12.07
N GLY A 276 21.72 -13.77 12.40
CA GLY A 276 20.99 -14.79 13.16
C GLY A 276 20.55 -15.99 12.32
N GLU A 277 19.92 -16.95 12.99
CA GLU A 277 19.29 -18.11 12.38
C GLU A 277 17.81 -17.85 12.05
N ASN A 278 17.22 -18.65 11.17
CA ASN A 278 15.77 -18.57 10.95
C ASN A 278 15.06 -19.19 12.16
N VAL A 279 13.95 -18.59 12.59
CA VAL A 279 13.24 -19.03 13.80
C VAL A 279 11.76 -19.23 13.55
N ASP A 280 11.15 -20.14 14.30
CA ASP A 280 9.70 -20.23 14.46
C ASP A 280 9.31 -19.61 15.80
N VAL A 281 8.34 -18.68 15.78
CA VAL A 281 7.82 -18.02 16.98
C VAL A 281 6.39 -18.50 17.25
N THR A 282 6.15 -18.98 18.47
CA THR A 282 4.81 -19.26 18.99
C THR A 282 4.55 -18.45 20.24
N GLY A 283 3.30 -18.07 20.47
CA GLY A 283 2.90 -17.25 21.62
C GLY A 283 1.73 -17.88 22.35
N LEU A 284 1.79 -17.88 23.68
CA LEU A 284 0.70 -18.36 24.54
C LEU A 284 0.62 -17.53 25.83
N SER A 285 -0.60 -17.18 26.21
CA SER A 285 -0.97 -16.69 27.53
C SER A 285 -2.35 -17.21 27.93
N GLU A 286 -2.50 -17.59 29.18
CA GLU A 286 -3.77 -17.95 29.79
C GLU A 286 -3.97 -17.12 31.05
N ASP A 287 -4.92 -16.18 30.98
CA ASP A 287 -5.26 -15.29 32.09
C ASP A 287 -6.75 -15.42 32.43
N GLN A 288 -7.12 -14.99 33.64
CA GLN A 288 -8.52 -15.06 34.07
C GLN A 288 -9.39 -14.12 33.24
N GLY A 289 -10.12 -14.66 32.26
CA GLY A 289 -11.06 -13.93 31.41
C GLY A 289 -10.65 -13.91 29.93
N CYS A 290 -9.40 -14.21 29.58
CA CYS A 290 -8.99 -14.35 28.18
C CYS A 290 -7.81 -15.31 28.00
N SER A 291 -7.75 -15.96 26.84
CA SER A 291 -6.56 -16.68 26.37
C SER A 291 -6.05 -16.07 25.09
N LEU A 292 -4.72 -15.96 24.96
CA LEU A 292 -4.02 -15.40 23.82
C LEU A 292 -3.13 -16.50 23.22
N ALA A 293 -3.29 -16.80 21.93
CA ALA A 293 -2.47 -17.82 21.30
C ALA A 293 -2.19 -17.53 19.84
N THR A 294 -0.98 -17.86 19.38
CA THR A 294 -0.68 -17.93 17.94
C THR A 294 -1.47 -19.08 17.32
N VAL A 295 -2.11 -18.81 16.17
CA VAL A 295 -2.86 -19.83 15.41
C VAL A 295 -1.95 -20.87 14.76
N SER A 296 -0.74 -20.45 14.39
CA SER A 296 0.33 -21.30 13.88
C SER A 296 1.69 -20.68 14.22
N PRO A 297 2.79 -21.45 14.19
CA PRO A 297 4.13 -20.88 14.28
C PRO A 297 4.36 -19.82 13.20
N THR A 298 4.97 -18.70 13.59
CA THR A 298 5.37 -17.62 12.68
C THR A 298 6.86 -17.77 12.36
N ARG A 299 7.18 -18.18 11.13
CA ARG A 299 8.56 -18.32 10.64
C ARG A 299 9.18 -16.96 10.34
N ILE A 300 10.29 -16.59 10.98
CA ILE A 300 10.98 -15.33 10.74
C ILE A 300 12.39 -15.63 10.22
N ALA A 301 12.71 -15.13 9.03
CA ALA A 301 14.03 -15.30 8.43
C ALA A 301 15.07 -14.37 9.07
N SER A 302 16.35 -14.72 8.96
CA SER A 302 17.44 -13.84 9.43
C SER A 302 17.41 -12.46 8.75
N GLY A 303 17.50 -11.40 9.53
CA GLY A 303 17.39 -10.01 9.06
C GLY A 303 15.95 -9.55 8.79
N GLN A 304 14.95 -10.40 9.00
CA GLN A 304 13.54 -10.07 8.81
C GLN A 304 12.91 -9.53 10.11
N THR A 305 11.92 -8.65 9.94
CA THR A 305 10.98 -8.25 10.99
C THR A 305 9.58 -8.70 10.58
N ARG A 306 8.83 -9.35 11.48
CA ARG A 306 7.44 -9.77 11.25
C ARG A 306 6.56 -9.41 12.46
N MET A 307 5.28 -9.17 12.20
CA MET A 307 4.28 -9.03 13.25
C MET A 307 3.77 -10.41 13.66
N VAL A 308 3.99 -10.81 14.90
CA VAL A 308 3.48 -12.08 15.43
C VAL A 308 2.06 -11.85 15.93
N ALA A 309 1.07 -12.41 15.22
CA ALA A 309 -0.34 -12.26 15.54
C ALA A 309 -0.83 -13.35 16.52
N LEU A 310 -1.52 -12.93 17.57
CA LEU A 310 -2.18 -13.81 18.54
C LEU A 310 -3.69 -13.59 18.45
N LYS A 311 -4.44 -14.70 18.39
CA LYS A 311 -5.90 -14.69 18.45
C LYS A 311 -6.35 -14.51 19.89
N VAL A 312 -7.26 -13.57 20.10
CA VAL A 312 -7.89 -13.30 21.38
C VAL A 312 -9.12 -14.19 21.51
N LYS A 313 -9.16 -14.99 22.58
CA LYS A 313 -10.35 -15.75 22.95
C LYS A 313 -10.81 -15.32 24.33
N THR A 314 -11.94 -14.61 24.36
CA THR A 314 -12.59 -14.19 25.59
C THR A 314 -13.25 -15.39 26.27
N THR A 315 -12.81 -15.73 27.48
CA THR A 315 -13.36 -16.83 28.30
C THR A 315 -14.25 -16.33 29.45
N GLY A 316 -14.18 -15.03 29.76
CA GLY A 316 -14.96 -14.35 30.77
C GLY A 316 -14.62 -12.86 30.82
N ALA A 317 -15.01 -12.17 31.89
CA ALA A 317 -14.55 -10.82 32.14
C ALA A 317 -13.17 -10.85 32.81
N LEU A 318 -12.22 -10.08 32.28
CA LEU A 318 -10.99 -9.71 32.96
C LEU A 318 -11.34 -9.02 34.29
N LEU A 319 -10.53 -9.30 35.31
CA LEU A 319 -10.69 -8.65 36.60
C LEU A 319 -10.48 -7.13 36.46
N PRO A 320 -11.29 -6.29 37.12
CA PRO A 320 -11.13 -4.83 37.06
C PRO A 320 -9.76 -4.31 37.51
N GLY A 321 -9.01 -5.10 38.30
CA GLY A 321 -7.66 -4.76 38.77
C GLY A 321 -6.52 -5.24 37.87
N THR A 322 -6.81 -5.92 36.76
CA THR A 322 -5.77 -6.40 35.83
C THR A 322 -5.15 -5.21 35.08
N THR A 323 -3.90 -4.88 35.39
CA THR A 323 -3.15 -3.79 34.74
C THR A 323 -2.20 -4.26 33.64
N SER A 324 -1.81 -5.54 33.66
CA SER A 324 -0.98 -6.14 32.62
C SER A 324 -1.28 -7.62 32.40
N ILE A 325 -0.99 -8.10 31.20
CA ILE A 325 -1.02 -9.52 30.81
C ILE A 325 0.36 -9.91 30.31
N SER A 326 0.88 -11.06 30.76
CA SER A 326 2.23 -11.52 30.43
C SER A 326 2.19 -12.64 29.41
N VAL A 327 2.46 -12.33 28.14
CA VAL A 327 2.56 -13.33 27.06
C VAL A 327 3.97 -13.88 26.99
N THR A 328 4.11 -15.21 26.99
CA THR A 328 5.40 -15.87 26.71
C THR A 328 5.46 -16.23 25.23
N LEU A 329 6.45 -15.66 24.53
CA LEU A 329 6.78 -16.03 23.17
C LEU A 329 7.93 -17.03 23.19
N GLN A 330 7.71 -18.23 22.67
CA GLN A 330 8.73 -19.23 22.48
C GLN A 330 9.33 -19.07 21.09
N VAL A 331 10.63 -18.82 21.04
CA VAL A 331 11.40 -18.68 19.80
C VAL A 331 12.23 -19.94 19.63
N ARG A 332 12.04 -20.66 18.52
CA ARG A 332 12.77 -21.90 18.22
C ARG A 332 13.59 -21.72 16.96
N SER A 333 14.90 -21.96 17.04
CA SER A 333 15.75 -22.03 15.84
C SER A 333 15.33 -23.20 14.95
N ILE A 334 15.18 -22.94 13.66
CA ILE A 334 14.85 -23.94 12.64
C ILE A 334 16.07 -24.82 12.36
N GLN A 335 17.27 -24.24 12.39
CA GLN A 335 18.53 -24.93 12.08
C GLN A 335 19.00 -25.81 13.23
N THR A 336 19.05 -25.29 14.45
CA THR A 336 19.64 -25.98 15.62
C THR A 336 18.61 -26.59 16.56
N GLY A 337 17.33 -26.19 16.45
CA GLY A 337 16.28 -26.60 17.36
C GLY A 337 16.36 -25.96 18.75
N GLY A 338 17.35 -25.09 19.00
CA GLY A 338 17.48 -24.35 20.26
C GLY A 338 16.26 -23.46 20.51
N THR A 339 15.92 -23.26 21.78
CA THR A 339 14.75 -22.47 22.17
C THR A 339 15.12 -21.36 23.15
N GLU A 340 14.61 -20.16 22.91
CA GLU A 340 14.64 -19.05 23.86
C GLU A 340 13.22 -18.55 24.14
N ARG A 341 13.08 -17.73 25.19
CA ARG A 341 11.79 -17.17 25.60
C ARG A 341 11.88 -15.66 25.66
N LEU A 342 10.94 -14.99 25.00
CA LEU A 342 10.71 -13.56 25.13
C LEU A 342 9.42 -13.36 25.95
N ILE A 343 9.44 -12.39 26.86
CA ILE A 343 8.28 -12.06 27.69
C ILE A 343 7.75 -10.72 27.22
N TRP A 344 6.52 -10.73 26.72
CA TRP A 344 5.80 -9.53 26.33
C TRP A 344 4.80 -9.15 27.42
N GLN A 345 5.02 -7.99 28.06
CA GLN A 345 4.09 -7.42 29.02
C GLN A 345 3.11 -6.50 28.29
N ILE A 346 1.86 -6.92 28.17
CA ILE A 346 0.79 -6.15 27.56
C ILE A 346 0.20 -5.23 28.62
N PRO A 347 0.26 -3.89 28.47
CA PRO A 347 -0.49 -2.98 29.32
C PRO A 347 -1.98 -3.10 29.02
N ILE A 348 -2.80 -3.22 30.07
CA ILE A 348 -4.27 -3.30 29.95
C ILE A 348 -4.91 -1.98 30.32
N GLU A 349 -5.59 -1.38 29.35
CA GLU A 349 -6.29 -0.11 29.50
C GLU A 349 -7.81 -0.36 29.62
N HIS A 350 -8.33 -0.33 30.85
CA HIS A 350 -9.77 -0.41 31.10
C HIS A 350 -10.44 0.93 30.76
N LYS A 351 -11.42 0.89 29.87
CA LYS A 351 -12.18 2.04 29.35
C LYS A 351 -13.68 1.85 29.57
N SER A 352 -14.39 2.97 29.69
CA SER A 352 -15.84 3.01 29.64
C SER A 352 -16.33 3.30 28.22
N LEU A 353 -17.62 3.07 27.96
CA LEU A 353 -18.26 3.44 26.68
C LEU A 353 -18.26 4.95 26.41
N ALA A 354 -17.94 5.79 27.40
CA ALA A 354 -17.84 7.23 27.25
C ALA A 354 -16.42 7.70 26.89
N ASP A 355 -15.45 6.79 26.84
CA ASP A 355 -14.07 7.08 26.45
C ASP A 355 -13.83 6.77 24.97
N VAL A 356 -12.73 7.28 24.42
CA VAL A 356 -12.23 6.84 23.11
C VAL A 356 -11.70 5.42 23.25
N LEU A 357 -12.16 4.51 22.38
CA LEU A 357 -11.82 3.10 22.40
C LEU A 357 -10.91 2.75 21.23
N LYS A 358 -9.95 1.85 21.44
CA LYS A 358 -9.21 1.20 20.36
C LYS A 358 -9.78 -0.21 20.14
N ILE A 359 -10.17 -0.49 18.90
CA ILE A 359 -10.62 -1.82 18.46
C ILE A 359 -9.58 -2.44 17.53
N THR A 360 -9.23 -3.70 17.75
CA THR A 360 -8.28 -4.44 16.90
C THR A 360 -8.95 -5.59 16.15
N PHE A 361 -8.48 -5.85 14.92
CA PHE A 361 -9.13 -6.79 14.02
C PHE A 361 -8.18 -7.31 12.93
N ALA A 362 -8.54 -8.43 12.30
CA ALA A 362 -7.87 -8.91 11.11
C ALA A 362 -8.30 -8.09 9.89
N ALA A 363 -7.34 -7.62 9.10
CA ALA A 363 -7.58 -6.86 7.88
C ALA A 363 -6.90 -7.52 6.65
N PRO A 364 -7.51 -7.43 5.45
CA PRO A 364 -8.80 -6.77 5.17
C PRO A 364 -10.04 -7.58 5.61
N GLU A 365 -9.89 -8.88 5.81
CA GLU A 365 -10.96 -9.80 6.22
C GLU A 365 -10.43 -10.80 7.26
N GLU A 366 -11.33 -11.45 8.02
CA GLU A 366 -10.94 -12.53 8.94
C GLU A 366 -10.45 -13.75 8.16
N PRO A 367 -9.26 -14.30 8.46
CA PRO A 367 -8.77 -15.50 7.79
C PRO A 367 -9.61 -16.73 8.18
N ILE A 368 -9.81 -17.63 7.22
CA ILE A 368 -10.47 -18.93 7.47
C ILE A 368 -9.52 -19.84 8.27
N HIS A 369 -8.22 -19.81 7.95
CA HIS A 369 -7.16 -20.62 8.57
C HIS A 369 -5.86 -19.82 8.67
N GLY A 370 -5.09 -20.06 9.74
CA GLY A 370 -3.79 -19.42 9.96
C GLY A 370 -3.89 -17.95 10.41
N PRO A 371 -2.76 -17.23 10.43
CA PRO A 371 -2.70 -15.83 10.85
C PRO A 371 -3.30 -14.89 9.78
N PRO A 372 -3.78 -13.70 10.19
CA PRO A 372 -4.27 -12.71 9.26
C PRO A 372 -3.13 -12.08 8.47
N HIS A 373 -3.46 -11.54 7.30
CA HIS A 373 -2.57 -10.72 6.49
C HIS A 373 -1.96 -9.53 7.26
N SER A 374 -2.76 -8.91 8.13
CA SER A 374 -2.34 -7.87 9.06
C SER A 374 -3.31 -7.83 10.24
N VAL A 375 -2.81 -7.48 11.42
CA VAL A 375 -3.65 -7.06 12.55
C VAL A 375 -3.74 -5.53 12.47
N ALA A 376 -4.92 -5.01 12.21
CA ALA A 376 -5.19 -3.58 12.12
C ALA A 376 -5.92 -3.08 13.37
N TYR A 377 -6.04 -1.77 13.50
CA TYR A 377 -6.84 -1.14 14.54
C TYR A 377 -7.62 0.08 14.05
N THR A 378 -8.66 0.43 14.78
CA THR A 378 -9.46 1.64 14.58
C THR A 378 -9.73 2.31 15.91
N MET A 379 -9.81 3.64 15.90
CA MET A 379 -10.27 4.41 17.05
C MET A 379 -11.78 4.63 16.94
N ILE A 380 -12.47 4.51 18.07
CA ILE A 380 -13.91 4.74 18.19
C ILE A 380 -14.12 5.92 19.11
N VAL A 381 -14.70 6.99 18.57
CA VAL A 381 -15.04 8.20 19.32
C VAL A 381 -16.51 8.14 19.72
N PRO A 382 -16.82 8.31 21.02
CA PRO A 382 -18.18 8.22 21.51
C PRO A 382 -19.05 9.42 21.06
N PRO A 383 -20.39 9.27 21.06
CA PRO A 383 -21.30 10.31 20.67
C PRO A 383 -21.13 11.61 21.49
N SER A 384 -21.01 12.74 20.79
CA SER A 384 -21.00 14.08 21.39
C SER A 384 -21.99 15.00 20.68
N PRO A 385 -23.01 15.58 21.36
CA PRO A 385 -23.40 15.29 22.74
C PRO A 385 -23.89 13.85 22.91
N ALA A 386 -23.72 13.29 24.10
CA ALA A 386 -24.14 11.91 24.39
C ALA A 386 -25.67 11.79 24.31
N PRO A 387 -26.22 10.74 23.65
CA PRO A 387 -27.64 10.43 23.68
C PRO A 387 -28.07 9.99 25.09
N SER A 388 -29.39 10.02 25.34
CA SER A 388 -29.97 9.58 26.61
C SER A 388 -29.70 8.10 26.92
N ASP A 389 -29.56 7.28 25.88
CA ASP A 389 -29.17 5.87 25.96
C ASP A 389 -28.01 5.59 25.00
N LEU A 390 -26.78 5.59 25.53
CA LEU A 390 -25.57 5.26 24.76
C LEU A 390 -25.56 3.81 24.25
N ARG A 391 -26.36 2.92 24.85
CA ARG A 391 -26.44 1.51 24.45
C ARG A 391 -27.42 1.29 23.30
N ASN A 392 -28.23 2.27 22.93
CA ASN A 392 -29.16 2.16 21.81
C ASN A 392 -29.10 3.39 20.89
N THR A 393 -28.28 3.28 19.84
CA THR A 393 -28.04 4.34 18.84
C THR A 393 -28.35 3.88 17.41
N ALA A 394 -29.17 2.83 17.25
CA ALA A 394 -29.46 2.20 15.97
C ALA A 394 -30.08 3.14 14.91
N ASP A 395 -30.73 4.21 15.34
CA ASP A 395 -31.34 5.21 14.45
C ASP A 395 -30.39 6.35 14.05
N ILE A 396 -29.21 6.44 14.68
CA ILE A 396 -28.22 7.49 14.44
C ILE A 396 -27.09 6.92 13.56
N PRO A 397 -26.92 7.42 12.32
CA PRO A 397 -25.86 6.96 11.43
C PRO A 397 -24.48 7.10 12.05
N VAL A 398 -23.63 6.10 11.87
CA VAL A 398 -22.23 6.11 12.34
C VAL A 398 -21.39 6.97 11.38
N ASN A 399 -20.54 7.84 11.91
CA ASN A 399 -19.57 8.57 11.10
C ASN A 399 -18.38 7.63 10.80
N LEU A 400 -18.03 7.44 9.54
CA LEU A 400 -16.74 6.85 9.15
C LEU A 400 -15.83 8.00 8.73
N ALA A 401 -14.80 8.29 9.54
CA ALA A 401 -13.97 9.49 9.43
C ALA A 401 -12.55 9.15 8.98
N LEU A 402 -12.21 9.50 7.74
CA LEU A 402 -10.92 9.22 7.12
C LEU A 402 -9.95 10.38 7.32
N HIS A 403 -8.73 10.09 7.79
CA HIS A 403 -7.71 11.08 8.12
C HIS A 403 -6.87 11.54 6.91
N GLY A 404 -6.17 12.67 7.07
CA GLY A 404 -5.19 13.19 6.11
C GLY A 404 -3.91 12.35 6.06
N ALA A 405 -3.05 12.60 5.08
CA ALA A 405 -1.78 11.88 4.96
C ALA A 405 -0.84 12.25 6.12
N GLY A 406 -0.14 11.26 6.67
CA GLY A 406 0.78 11.42 7.81
C GLY A 406 0.09 11.59 9.16
N VAL A 407 -1.22 11.34 9.26
CA VAL A 407 -1.99 11.47 10.51
C VAL A 407 -2.21 10.11 11.14
N THR A 408 -1.81 9.94 12.40
CA THR A 408 -2.15 8.75 13.18
C THR A 408 -3.57 8.87 13.77
N PRO A 409 -4.45 7.85 13.67
CA PRO A 409 -5.82 7.92 14.17
C PRO A 409 -5.96 8.21 15.68
N GLU A 410 -4.92 7.91 16.46
CA GLU A 410 -4.85 8.06 17.91
C GLU A 410 -4.60 9.50 18.36
N TRP A 411 -4.07 10.35 17.48
CA TRP A 411 -3.72 11.72 17.83
C TRP A 411 -4.97 12.49 18.29
N GLU A 412 -4.83 13.27 19.36
CA GLU A 412 -5.93 14.07 19.93
C GLU A 412 -6.53 15.03 18.89
N MET A 413 -5.68 15.61 18.02
CA MET A 413 -6.12 16.44 16.90
C MET A 413 -7.17 15.73 16.04
N TRP A 414 -7.04 14.43 15.80
CA TRP A 414 -7.96 13.65 14.99
C TRP A 414 -9.10 13.04 15.79
N THR A 415 -8.87 12.51 16.99
CA THR A 415 -9.94 11.92 17.83
C THR A 415 -10.94 12.97 18.34
N SER A 416 -10.55 14.24 18.43
CA SER A 416 -11.43 15.36 18.77
C SER A 416 -12.11 16.04 17.57
N ALA A 417 -11.66 15.73 16.35
CA ALA A 417 -12.14 16.36 15.12
C ALA A 417 -13.57 15.98 14.69
N PRO A 418 -14.09 14.74 14.89
CA PRO A 418 -15.38 14.33 14.36
C PRO A 418 -16.52 15.30 14.69
N PRO A 419 -17.55 15.38 13.83
CA PRO A 419 -18.66 16.31 14.06
C PRO A 419 -19.39 15.98 15.36
N LYS A 420 -19.68 17.01 16.15
CA LYS A 420 -20.49 16.94 17.37
C LYS A 420 -21.97 16.83 17.03
N ASN A 421 -22.34 15.70 16.46
CA ASN A 421 -23.70 15.38 16.01
C ASN A 421 -24.41 14.36 16.91
N GLY A 422 -23.75 13.82 17.94
CA GLY A 422 -24.30 12.75 18.79
C GLY A 422 -24.30 11.38 18.12
N ALA A 423 -23.42 11.14 17.15
CA ALA A 423 -23.15 9.83 16.56
C ALA A 423 -21.80 9.26 17.01
N TRP A 424 -21.69 7.94 17.01
CA TRP A 424 -20.39 7.25 17.08
C TRP A 424 -19.56 7.59 15.85
N SER A 425 -18.24 7.71 16.02
CA SER A 425 -17.31 7.89 14.90
C SER A 425 -16.25 6.80 14.89
N VAL A 426 -16.07 6.17 13.73
CA VAL A 426 -15.04 5.17 13.44
C VAL A 426 -13.91 5.85 12.68
N LEU A 427 -12.70 5.80 13.22
CA LEU A 427 -11.49 6.43 12.69
C LEU A 427 -10.48 5.31 12.34
N PRO A 428 -10.54 4.76 11.12
CA PRO A 428 -9.64 3.69 10.69
C PRO A 428 -8.20 4.20 10.47
N MET A 429 -7.22 3.31 10.57
CA MET A 429 -5.83 3.58 10.16
C MET A 429 -5.66 3.54 8.64
N GLY A 430 -6.30 2.58 7.95
CA GLY A 430 -6.11 2.44 6.51
C GLY A 430 -4.70 1.98 6.17
N ARG A 431 -4.21 0.95 6.86
CA ARG A 431 -2.86 0.37 6.81
C ARG A 431 -1.78 1.15 7.57
N THR A 432 -1.51 2.38 7.15
CA THR A 432 -0.49 3.26 7.76
C THR A 432 -0.96 4.70 7.78
N GLU A 433 -0.21 5.58 8.44
CA GLU A 433 -0.47 7.02 8.49
C GLU A 433 -0.56 7.67 7.09
N TRP A 434 0.10 7.06 6.09
CA TRP A 434 0.05 7.47 4.69
C TRP A 434 -0.89 6.60 3.85
N GLY A 435 -1.03 5.33 4.23
CA GLY A 435 -1.87 4.33 3.59
C GLY A 435 -1.64 4.20 2.09
N GLU A 436 -2.65 3.68 1.41
CA GLU A 436 -2.72 3.58 -0.04
C GLU A 436 -3.62 4.67 -0.61
N ASP A 437 -3.51 5.92 -0.13
CA ASP A 437 -4.41 7.00 -0.56
C ASP A 437 -5.91 6.64 -0.40
N TRP A 438 -6.24 5.81 0.58
CA TRP A 438 -7.58 5.22 0.77
C TRP A 438 -8.10 4.40 -0.41
N HIS A 439 -7.21 3.92 -1.29
CA HIS A 439 -7.51 2.96 -2.35
C HIS A 439 -7.27 1.53 -1.85
N GLY A 440 -7.59 0.53 -2.68
CA GLY A 440 -7.15 -0.85 -2.49
C GLY A 440 -7.38 -1.37 -1.07
N GLY A 441 -6.29 -1.76 -0.41
CA GLY A 441 -6.34 -2.34 0.93
C GLY A 441 -6.71 -1.35 2.02
N SER A 442 -6.35 -0.07 1.90
CA SER A 442 -6.78 0.97 2.85
C SER A 442 -8.30 1.19 2.79
N MET A 443 -8.91 1.11 1.61
CA MET A 443 -10.37 1.13 1.48
C MET A 443 -11.02 -0.08 2.15
N ALA A 444 -10.50 -1.28 1.88
CA ALA A 444 -11.04 -2.51 2.45
C ALA A 444 -10.96 -2.49 3.99
N GLU A 445 -9.85 -2.02 4.55
CA GLU A 445 -9.68 -1.86 6.00
C GLU A 445 -10.65 -0.84 6.59
N ALA A 446 -10.93 0.28 5.92
CA ALA A 446 -11.91 1.26 6.39
C ALA A 446 -13.32 0.68 6.48
N TRP A 447 -13.73 -0.13 5.51
CA TRP A 447 -15.00 -0.86 5.58
C TRP A 447 -15.00 -1.93 6.67
N ARG A 448 -13.91 -2.69 6.80
CA ARG A 448 -13.77 -3.70 7.85
C ARG A 448 -13.80 -3.08 9.25
N ALA A 449 -13.16 -1.92 9.45
CA ALA A 449 -13.21 -1.16 10.70
C ALA A 449 -14.65 -0.76 11.07
N ARG A 450 -15.44 -0.34 10.07
CA ARG A 450 -16.86 -0.05 10.29
C ARG A 450 -17.62 -1.32 10.68
N GLU A 451 -17.44 -2.43 9.96
CA GLU A 451 -18.12 -3.70 10.24
C GLU A 451 -17.78 -4.23 11.64
N VAL A 452 -16.49 -4.29 12.01
CA VAL A 452 -16.04 -4.82 13.30
C VAL A 452 -16.47 -3.95 14.47
N PHE A 453 -16.66 -2.64 14.29
CA PHE A 453 -17.27 -1.81 15.33
C PHE A 453 -18.68 -2.28 15.67
N GLY A 454 -19.48 -2.68 14.67
CA GLY A 454 -20.81 -3.26 14.90
C GLY A 454 -20.75 -4.58 15.64
N GLU A 455 -19.83 -5.46 15.25
CA GLU A 455 -19.57 -6.75 15.91
C GLU A 455 -19.21 -6.55 17.39
N MET A 456 -18.20 -5.72 17.67
CA MET A 456 -17.68 -5.48 19.02
C MET A 456 -18.66 -4.70 19.91
N ALA A 457 -19.38 -3.73 19.34
CA ALA A 457 -20.44 -3.02 20.07
C ALA A 457 -21.52 -3.99 20.55
N ALA A 458 -21.93 -4.95 19.72
CA ALA A 458 -22.92 -5.95 20.08
C ALA A 458 -22.46 -6.84 21.25
N GLU A 459 -21.16 -7.19 21.31
CA GLU A 459 -20.60 -8.00 22.40
C GLU A 459 -20.73 -7.35 23.79
N VAL A 460 -20.70 -6.02 23.85
CA VAL A 460 -20.89 -5.24 25.08
C VAL A 460 -22.30 -4.68 25.21
N GLY A 461 -23.25 -5.17 24.40
CA GLY A 461 -24.67 -4.81 24.49
C GLY A 461 -24.98 -3.39 24.01
N VAL A 462 -24.22 -2.87 23.06
CA VAL A 462 -24.47 -1.59 22.37
C VAL A 462 -25.02 -1.87 20.98
N LYS A 463 -26.17 -1.28 20.66
CA LYS A 463 -26.77 -1.33 19.31
C LYS A 463 -26.39 -0.07 18.54
N VAL A 464 -25.71 -0.25 17.42
CA VAL A 464 -25.27 0.82 16.52
C VAL A 464 -26.01 0.75 15.18
N SER A 465 -26.07 1.87 14.46
CA SER A 465 -26.78 1.95 13.18
C SER A 465 -25.96 1.38 12.04
N GLU A 466 -26.56 0.53 11.19
CA GLU A 466 -25.96 0.10 9.91
C GLU A 466 -25.75 1.24 8.90
N LYS A 467 -26.41 2.38 9.11
CA LYS A 467 -26.25 3.57 8.26
C LYS A 467 -24.89 4.21 8.51
N THR A 468 -24.18 4.53 7.44
CA THR A 468 -22.86 5.16 7.50
C THR A 468 -22.88 6.55 6.84
N LEU A 469 -22.39 7.56 7.55
CA LEU A 469 -22.05 8.87 7.01
C LEU A 469 -20.54 8.93 6.80
N LEU A 470 -20.10 9.13 5.57
CA LEU A 470 -18.68 9.16 5.24
C LEU A 470 -18.13 10.59 5.34
N ILE A 471 -17.00 10.76 6.02
CA ILE A 471 -16.37 12.05 6.28
C ILE A 471 -14.88 11.92 6.07
N GLY A 472 -14.21 12.96 5.54
CA GLY A 472 -12.76 12.99 5.59
C GLY A 472 -12.14 14.34 5.27
N HIS A 473 -10.85 14.47 5.60
CA HIS A 473 -10.04 15.67 5.38
C HIS A 473 -8.80 15.38 4.52
N SER A 474 -8.42 16.28 3.61
CA SER A 474 -7.20 16.17 2.81
C SER A 474 -7.14 14.84 2.03
N ASN A 475 -6.16 13.98 2.30
CA ASN A 475 -6.14 12.61 1.78
C ASN A 475 -7.41 11.82 2.12
N GLY A 476 -7.91 11.91 3.34
CA GLY A 476 -9.19 11.34 3.75
C GLY A 476 -10.38 12.03 3.09
N GLY A 477 -10.27 13.30 2.69
CA GLY A 477 -11.28 13.99 1.89
C GLY A 477 -11.36 13.43 0.47
N GLN A 478 -10.21 13.12 -0.14
CA GLN A 478 -10.14 12.36 -1.38
C GLN A 478 -10.69 10.93 -1.18
N GLY A 479 -10.33 10.28 -0.08
CA GLY A 479 -10.83 8.96 0.31
C GLY A 479 -12.34 8.93 0.50
N ALA A 480 -12.92 10.01 1.04
CA ALA A 480 -14.37 10.14 1.22
C ALA A 480 -15.09 10.16 -0.13
N TRP A 481 -14.56 10.90 -1.11
CA TRP A 481 -15.04 10.82 -2.50
C TRP A 481 -14.84 9.43 -3.09
N HIS A 482 -13.69 8.80 -2.81
CA HIS A 482 -13.32 7.51 -3.37
C HIS A 482 -14.29 6.41 -2.92
N LEU A 483 -14.41 6.19 -1.61
CA LEU A 483 -15.25 5.16 -1.01
C LEU A 483 -16.73 5.38 -1.37
N ALA A 484 -17.21 6.63 -1.33
CA ALA A 484 -18.58 6.95 -1.69
C ALA A 484 -18.90 6.56 -3.14
N ALA A 485 -18.00 6.85 -4.08
CA ALA A 485 -18.23 6.58 -5.49
C ALA A 485 -18.15 5.09 -5.84
N ARG A 486 -17.39 4.28 -5.06
CA ARG A 486 -17.27 2.83 -5.28
C ARG A 486 -18.35 2.04 -4.55
N TYR A 487 -18.82 2.51 -3.39
CA TYR A 487 -19.84 1.83 -2.59
C TYR A 487 -21.02 2.77 -2.24
N PRO A 488 -21.73 3.31 -3.24
CA PRO A 488 -22.78 4.31 -2.99
C PRO A 488 -23.97 3.75 -2.19
N ASP A 489 -24.27 2.44 -2.29
CA ASP A 489 -25.32 1.79 -1.49
C ASP A 489 -24.96 1.62 0.01
N ARG A 490 -23.67 1.76 0.40
CA ARG A 490 -23.22 1.61 1.80
C ARG A 490 -23.34 2.89 2.63
N ILE A 491 -23.65 4.02 2.01
CA ILE A 491 -23.62 5.34 2.66
C ILE A 491 -24.95 6.09 2.55
N ILE A 492 -25.19 6.97 3.52
CA ILE A 492 -26.33 7.91 3.49
C ILE A 492 -25.94 9.32 3.05
N GLY A 493 -24.65 9.59 2.93
CA GLY A 493 -24.11 10.89 2.53
C GLY A 493 -22.59 10.95 2.65
N VAL A 494 -22.00 12.00 2.07
CA VAL A 494 -20.55 12.24 2.09
C VAL A 494 -20.22 13.69 2.45
N ILE A 495 -19.22 13.88 3.29
CA ILE A 495 -18.64 15.17 3.65
C ILE A 495 -17.15 15.13 3.35
N ALA A 496 -16.71 15.86 2.33
CA ALA A 496 -15.31 15.92 1.95
C ALA A 496 -14.75 17.30 2.23
N ALA A 497 -13.78 17.38 3.15
CA ALA A 497 -13.10 18.61 3.52
C ALA A 497 -11.70 18.66 2.87
N ALA A 498 -11.38 19.72 2.16
CA ALA A 498 -10.06 19.93 1.52
C ALA A 498 -9.53 18.72 0.70
N GLY A 499 -10.42 17.92 0.11
CA GLY A 499 -10.05 16.69 -0.59
C GLY A 499 -9.57 16.95 -2.03
N TYR A 500 -8.39 16.43 -2.38
CA TYR A 500 -7.90 16.48 -3.76
C TYR A 500 -8.71 15.52 -4.67
N THR A 501 -8.69 15.77 -5.98
CA THR A 501 -9.53 15.03 -6.95
C THR A 501 -8.97 13.64 -7.24
N LYS A 502 -7.69 13.57 -7.61
CA LYS A 502 -6.93 12.36 -7.90
C LYS A 502 -5.44 12.65 -7.78
N ILE A 503 -4.60 11.62 -7.64
CA ILE A 503 -3.15 11.76 -7.39
C ILE A 503 -2.49 12.65 -8.46
N GLN A 504 -2.84 12.41 -9.73
CA GLN A 504 -2.28 13.10 -10.90
C GLN A 504 -2.69 14.58 -10.99
N ASP A 505 -3.70 15.01 -10.24
CA ASP A 505 -4.11 16.42 -10.21
C ASP A 505 -3.61 17.14 -8.96
N TYR A 506 -3.18 16.41 -7.93
CA TYR A 506 -2.62 17.01 -6.70
C TYR A 506 -1.24 17.58 -6.99
N VAL A 507 -0.32 16.73 -7.45
CA VAL A 507 0.92 17.16 -8.10
C VAL A 507 0.94 16.54 -9.50
N PRO A 508 0.82 17.36 -10.55
CA PRO A 508 0.77 16.90 -11.94
C PRO A 508 1.93 15.99 -12.35
N TYR A 509 1.60 14.97 -13.14
CA TYR A 509 2.58 14.07 -13.78
C TYR A 509 3.09 14.65 -15.11
N THR A 510 2.86 15.95 -15.38
CA THR A 510 3.26 16.61 -16.63
C THR A 510 4.78 16.69 -16.76
N GLU A 511 5.48 16.90 -15.64
CA GLU A 511 6.95 16.99 -15.55
C GLU A 511 7.61 15.61 -15.38
N SER A 512 6.90 14.54 -15.76
CA SER A 512 7.40 13.17 -15.75
C SER A 512 8.53 13.01 -16.76
N PHE A 513 9.73 12.65 -16.30
CA PHE A 513 10.93 12.50 -17.14
C PHE A 513 10.76 11.42 -18.21
N SER A 514 9.93 10.41 -17.93
CA SER A 514 9.57 9.37 -18.90
C SER A 514 8.92 9.94 -20.18
N ASN A 515 8.28 11.11 -20.11
CA ASN A 515 7.60 11.73 -21.26
C ASN A 515 8.56 12.11 -22.40
N HIS A 516 9.87 12.19 -22.15
CA HIS A 516 10.87 12.48 -23.18
C HIS A 516 11.22 11.27 -24.05
N TYR A 517 10.94 10.05 -23.57
CA TYR A 517 11.40 8.82 -24.21
C TYR A 517 10.28 7.83 -24.51
N ALA A 518 9.20 7.84 -23.73
CA ALA A 518 8.13 6.86 -23.87
C ALA A 518 7.21 7.15 -25.06
N ASP A 519 6.79 6.09 -25.75
CA ASP A 519 5.73 6.17 -26.76
C ASP A 519 4.41 6.63 -26.10
N PRO A 520 3.66 7.57 -26.71
CA PRO A 520 2.39 8.02 -26.15
C PRO A 520 1.35 6.90 -25.91
N ALA A 521 1.36 5.84 -26.72
CA ALA A 521 0.48 4.68 -26.53
C ALA A 521 0.91 3.86 -25.30
N LEU A 522 2.21 3.71 -25.06
CA LEU A 522 2.73 3.12 -23.82
C LEU A 522 2.28 3.94 -22.61
N MET A 523 2.48 5.26 -22.64
CA MET A 523 2.04 6.15 -21.56
C MET A 523 0.52 6.05 -21.32
N GLY A 524 -0.28 5.89 -22.38
CA GLY A 524 -1.71 5.62 -22.27
C GLY A 524 -2.03 4.34 -21.47
N ILE A 525 -1.33 3.24 -21.74
CA ILE A 525 -1.50 1.96 -21.02
C ILE A 525 -1.06 2.07 -19.56
N LEU A 526 0.08 2.71 -19.31
CA LEU A 526 0.57 2.92 -17.94
C LEU A 526 -0.44 3.77 -17.15
N ASN A 527 -0.93 4.88 -17.72
CA ASN A 527 -1.94 5.72 -17.08
C ASN A 527 -3.27 4.99 -16.84
N SER A 528 -3.63 4.04 -17.71
CA SER A 528 -4.82 3.19 -17.53
C SER A 528 -4.82 2.43 -16.20
N SER A 529 -3.65 2.07 -15.66
CA SER A 529 -3.51 1.40 -14.35
C SER A 529 -3.99 2.25 -13.17
N LEU A 530 -4.05 3.58 -13.32
CA LEU A 530 -4.54 4.49 -12.28
C LEU A 530 -6.03 4.80 -12.40
N THR A 531 -6.69 4.36 -13.47
CA THR A 531 -8.14 4.59 -13.69
C THR A 531 -9.00 4.15 -12.49
N PRO A 532 -8.74 3.00 -11.82
CA PRO A 532 -9.47 2.61 -10.62
C PRO A 532 -9.42 3.62 -9.47
N TYR A 533 -8.46 4.56 -9.47
CA TYR A 533 -8.20 5.51 -8.40
C TYR A 533 -8.68 6.94 -8.71
N ASN A 534 -9.08 7.19 -9.97
CA ASN A 534 -9.55 8.50 -10.44
C ASN A 534 -11.01 8.75 -10.00
N ASN A 535 -11.21 9.61 -8.99
CA ASN A 535 -12.56 9.88 -8.45
C ASN A 535 -13.48 10.56 -9.45
N ASP A 536 -12.93 11.49 -10.24
CA ASP A 536 -13.63 12.24 -11.29
C ASP A 536 -14.33 11.33 -12.31
N LEU A 537 -13.70 10.20 -12.67
CA LEU A 537 -14.29 9.21 -13.57
C LEU A 537 -15.50 8.47 -12.96
N HIS A 538 -15.59 8.36 -11.65
CA HIS A 538 -16.62 7.58 -10.93
C HIS A 538 -17.75 8.44 -10.35
N HIS A 539 -17.72 9.77 -10.53
CA HIS A 539 -18.70 10.69 -9.95
C HIS A 539 -20.14 10.50 -10.45
N SER A 540 -20.34 9.82 -11.58
CA SER A 540 -21.69 9.42 -12.04
C SER A 540 -22.42 8.56 -11.00
N ASN A 541 -21.68 7.80 -10.20
CA ASN A 541 -22.22 6.89 -9.17
C ASN A 541 -22.79 7.64 -7.97
N LEU A 542 -22.53 8.94 -7.87
CA LEU A 542 -22.94 9.74 -6.73
C LEU A 542 -24.22 10.53 -6.99
N VAL A 543 -24.80 10.57 -8.19
CA VAL A 543 -25.86 11.54 -8.55
C VAL A 543 -27.02 11.64 -7.55
N TYR A 544 -27.38 10.55 -6.84
CA TYR A 544 -28.44 10.54 -5.81
C TYR A 544 -27.98 10.59 -4.35
N THR A 545 -26.68 10.44 -4.08
CA THR A 545 -26.12 10.55 -2.72
C THR A 545 -26.19 12.02 -2.26
N PRO A 546 -26.51 12.35 -1.01
CA PRO A 546 -26.32 13.72 -0.51
C PRO A 546 -24.84 14.03 -0.26
N LYS A 547 -24.35 15.21 -0.69
CA LYS A 547 -22.93 15.57 -0.55
C LYS A 547 -22.70 17.01 -0.08
N LEU A 548 -21.66 17.20 0.71
CA LEU A 548 -21.11 18.50 1.06
C LEU A 548 -19.60 18.50 0.85
N ALA A 549 -19.11 19.52 0.15
CA ALA A 549 -17.68 19.81 0.02
C ALA A 549 -17.36 21.07 0.82
N LEU A 550 -16.40 21.01 1.75
CA LEU A 550 -15.96 22.15 2.55
C LEU A 550 -14.48 22.44 2.28
N HIS A 551 -14.11 23.69 2.13
CA HIS A 551 -12.75 24.06 1.77
C HIS A 551 -12.34 25.39 2.40
N GLY A 552 -11.11 25.50 2.90
CA GLY A 552 -10.55 26.80 3.27
C GLY A 552 -10.25 27.62 2.02
N SER A 553 -10.68 28.88 1.94
CA SER A 553 -10.52 29.66 0.71
C SER A 553 -9.06 30.02 0.39
N ALA A 554 -8.16 29.89 1.38
CA ALA A 554 -6.73 30.18 1.28
C ALA A 554 -5.87 28.91 1.38
N ASP A 555 -6.46 27.72 1.21
CA ASP A 555 -5.73 26.45 1.24
C ASP A 555 -4.62 26.41 0.17
N GLY A 556 -3.38 26.50 0.64
CA GLY A 556 -2.17 26.42 -0.18
C GLY A 556 -1.60 25.01 -0.32
N ASN A 557 -2.19 24.00 0.33
CA ASN A 557 -1.75 22.62 0.24
C ASN A 557 -2.59 21.86 -0.79
N VAL A 558 -3.92 21.82 -0.61
CA VAL A 558 -4.87 21.32 -1.60
C VAL A 558 -5.69 22.49 -2.09
N PRO A 559 -5.49 23.02 -3.30
CA PRO A 559 -6.21 24.24 -3.68
C PRO A 559 -7.73 24.02 -3.80
N PRO A 560 -8.58 25.03 -3.47
CA PRO A 560 -10.06 24.92 -3.49
C PRO A 560 -10.66 24.49 -4.82
N ARG A 561 -9.91 24.61 -5.92
CA ARG A 561 -10.30 24.13 -7.25
C ARG A 561 -10.69 22.65 -7.24
N HIS A 562 -10.11 21.82 -6.37
CA HIS A 562 -10.41 20.39 -6.32
C HIS A 562 -11.87 20.12 -5.92
N SER A 563 -12.35 20.75 -4.85
CA SER A 563 -13.75 20.61 -4.43
C SER A 563 -14.72 21.20 -5.46
N ARG A 564 -14.38 22.36 -6.04
CA ARG A 564 -15.20 23.01 -7.07
C ARG A 564 -15.29 22.17 -8.35
N LEU A 565 -14.19 21.55 -8.78
CA LEU A 565 -14.13 20.65 -9.93
C LEU A 565 -15.03 19.43 -9.71
N GLN A 566 -14.87 18.73 -8.60
CA GLN A 566 -15.68 17.54 -8.29
C GLN A 566 -17.18 17.89 -8.24
N ALA A 567 -17.54 19.01 -7.63
CA ALA A 567 -18.91 19.50 -7.62
C ALA A 567 -19.45 19.77 -9.04
N SER A 568 -18.65 20.40 -9.90
CA SER A 568 -19.05 20.70 -11.28
C SER A 568 -19.28 19.43 -12.12
N ILE A 569 -18.44 18.40 -11.94
CA ILE A 569 -18.56 17.12 -12.64
C ILE A 569 -19.82 16.37 -12.18
N ILE A 570 -20.07 16.32 -10.87
CA ILE A 570 -21.27 15.68 -10.32
C ILE A 570 -22.54 16.40 -10.80
N ALA A 571 -22.54 17.73 -10.79
CA ALA A 571 -23.66 18.55 -11.28
C ALA A 571 -23.93 18.33 -12.77
N ALA A 572 -22.88 18.15 -13.58
CA ALA A 572 -23.02 17.82 -15.00
C ALA A 572 -23.65 16.44 -15.21
N TRP A 573 -23.26 15.42 -14.42
CA TRP A 573 -23.86 14.08 -14.48
C TRP A 573 -25.31 14.05 -14.01
N SER A 574 -25.67 14.82 -12.98
CA SER A 574 -27.02 14.83 -12.43
C SER A 574 -28.00 15.70 -13.22
N GLY A 575 -27.50 16.65 -14.02
CA GLY A 575 -28.32 17.73 -14.59
C GLY A 575 -28.85 18.72 -13.53
N ASP A 576 -28.31 18.66 -12.32
CA ASP A 576 -28.69 19.49 -11.18
C ASP A 576 -27.50 20.34 -10.73
N LYS A 577 -27.59 21.65 -10.98
CA LYS A 577 -26.55 22.63 -10.62
C LYS A 577 -26.28 22.70 -9.10
N ASP A 578 -27.23 22.25 -8.28
CA ASP A 578 -27.16 22.29 -6.82
C ASP A 578 -26.89 20.89 -6.21
N ALA A 579 -26.45 19.92 -7.04
CA ALA A 579 -26.22 18.52 -6.62
C ALA A 579 -25.15 18.31 -5.55
N VAL A 580 -24.25 19.29 -5.36
CA VAL A 580 -23.22 19.31 -4.33
C VAL A 580 -23.25 20.65 -3.62
N LYS A 581 -23.37 20.64 -2.28
CA LYS A 581 -23.21 21.85 -1.49
C LYS A 581 -21.72 22.15 -1.30
N VAL A 582 -21.20 23.13 -2.04
CA VAL A 582 -19.82 23.62 -1.89
C VAL A 582 -19.78 24.78 -0.89
N VAL A 583 -18.88 24.72 0.08
CA VAL A 583 -18.70 25.72 1.12
C VAL A 583 -17.22 26.13 1.17
N ASP A 584 -16.92 27.33 0.70
CA ASP A 584 -15.62 27.95 0.94
C ASP A 584 -15.67 28.75 2.25
N VAL A 585 -14.71 28.51 3.14
CA VAL A 585 -14.59 29.21 4.42
C VAL A 585 -13.55 30.33 4.26
N PRO A 586 -13.97 31.62 4.28
CA PRO A 586 -13.08 32.73 3.95
C PRO A 586 -11.85 32.81 4.87
N GLY A 587 -10.67 32.97 4.26
CA GLY A 587 -9.40 33.18 4.95
C GLY A 587 -8.86 31.98 5.72
N LYS A 588 -9.51 30.81 5.64
CA LYS A 588 -9.02 29.57 6.25
C LYS A 588 -8.06 28.85 5.32
N ASP A 589 -7.02 28.27 5.92
CA ASP A 589 -5.98 27.48 5.25
C ASP A 589 -6.42 26.00 5.12
N HIS A 590 -5.46 25.09 4.97
CA HIS A 590 -5.69 23.66 4.77
C HIS A 590 -6.38 22.94 5.95
N TRP A 591 -6.06 23.35 7.17
CA TRP A 591 -6.63 22.82 8.40
C TRP A 591 -6.85 23.94 9.40
N TRP A 592 -7.90 23.82 10.22
CA TRP A 592 -8.14 24.69 11.37
C TRP A 592 -9.00 23.99 12.43
N ASP A 593 -8.88 24.45 13.67
CA ASP A 593 -9.65 23.90 14.79
C ASP A 593 -11.16 24.02 14.54
N GLY A 594 -11.86 22.90 14.70
CA GLY A 594 -13.30 22.81 14.50
C GLY A 594 -13.75 22.75 13.03
N MET A 595 -12.86 22.52 12.06
CA MET A 595 -13.20 22.40 10.63
C MET A 595 -14.40 21.47 10.36
N LEU A 596 -14.41 20.25 10.91
CA LEU A 596 -15.51 19.29 10.74
C LEU A 596 -16.73 19.59 11.62
N ASN A 597 -16.66 20.65 12.44
CA ASN A 597 -17.72 21.15 13.30
C ASN A 597 -18.30 22.50 12.81
N GLU A 598 -17.92 22.94 11.61
CA GLU A 598 -18.47 24.13 10.98
C GLU A 598 -20.00 24.05 10.82
N LYS A 599 -20.70 25.18 11.04
CA LYS A 599 -22.17 25.22 10.99
C LYS A 599 -22.77 24.61 9.72
N PRO A 600 -22.20 24.84 8.51
CA PRO A 600 -22.70 24.21 7.29
C PRO A 600 -22.68 22.68 7.29
N ILE A 601 -21.69 22.05 7.97
CA ILE A 601 -21.59 20.60 8.16
C ILE A 601 -22.67 20.12 9.13
N LEU A 602 -22.76 20.73 10.32
CA LEU A 602 -23.74 20.31 11.33
C LEU A 602 -25.18 20.43 10.80
N ASN A 603 -25.49 21.52 10.09
CA ASN A 603 -26.80 21.70 9.44
C ASN A 603 -27.07 20.67 8.34
N PHE A 604 -26.04 20.28 7.59
CA PHE A 604 -26.15 19.24 6.57
C PHE A 604 -26.46 17.87 7.19
N ILE A 605 -25.76 17.50 8.26
CA ILE A 605 -26.00 16.26 9.00
C ILE A 605 -27.40 16.26 9.62
N GLN A 606 -27.83 17.37 10.20
CA GLN A 606 -29.18 17.49 10.75
C GLN A 606 -30.25 17.29 9.66
N LYS A 607 -30.08 17.93 8.49
CA LYS A 607 -30.99 17.74 7.35
C LYS A 607 -31.01 16.28 6.89
N LEU A 608 -29.86 15.62 6.82
CA LEU A 608 -29.74 14.21 6.44
C LEU A 608 -30.59 13.30 7.34
N ARG A 609 -30.61 13.53 8.65
CA ARG A 609 -31.40 12.73 9.61
C ARG A 609 -32.90 12.78 9.38
N HIS A 610 -33.39 13.88 8.81
CA HIS A 610 -34.82 14.10 8.56
C HIS A 610 -35.21 13.86 7.10
N THR A 611 -34.24 13.53 6.23
CA THR A 611 -34.50 13.29 4.80
C THR A 611 -34.65 11.80 4.56
N THR A 612 -35.79 11.38 4.02
CA THR A 612 -35.97 10.01 3.52
C THR A 612 -35.13 9.84 2.26
N PRO A 613 -34.15 8.90 2.22
CA PRO A 613 -33.42 8.61 1.00
C PRO A 613 -34.36 8.11 -0.09
N LEU A 614 -34.00 8.35 -1.36
CA LEU A 614 -34.72 7.72 -2.47
C LEU A 614 -34.63 6.20 -2.34
N SER A 615 -35.74 5.52 -2.58
CA SER A 615 -35.72 4.07 -2.73
C SER A 615 -34.96 3.67 -4.00
N TRP A 616 -34.44 2.44 -4.04
CA TRP A 616 -33.79 1.91 -5.25
C TRP A 616 -34.72 1.94 -6.46
N ALA A 617 -36.02 1.69 -6.28
CA ALA A 617 -37.02 1.78 -7.35
C ALA A 617 -37.14 3.22 -7.91
N GLU A 618 -37.12 4.24 -7.05
CA GLU A 618 -37.15 5.64 -7.48
C GLU A 618 -35.85 6.07 -8.18
N MET A 619 -34.69 5.64 -7.68
CA MET A 619 -33.40 5.90 -8.32
C MET A 619 -33.36 5.29 -9.73
N ARG A 620 -33.73 4.00 -9.87
CA ARG A 620 -33.82 3.33 -11.17
C ARG A 620 -34.82 4.00 -12.10
N LYS A 621 -35.97 4.47 -11.59
CA LYS A 621 -36.97 5.18 -12.40
C LYS A 621 -36.47 6.52 -12.94
N LYS A 622 -35.74 7.29 -12.12
CA LYS A 622 -35.13 8.56 -12.55
C LYS A 622 -33.96 8.35 -13.50
N GLY A 623 -33.30 7.20 -13.40
CA GLY A 623 -32.17 6.78 -14.25
C GLY A 623 -30.83 7.34 -13.78
N PHE A 624 -29.74 6.66 -14.10
CA PHE A 624 -28.37 7.07 -13.73
C PHE A 624 -27.34 6.31 -14.56
N THR A 625 -26.08 6.75 -14.50
CA THR A 625 -24.94 6.04 -15.09
C THR A 625 -24.06 5.46 -13.98
N LEU A 626 -23.89 4.14 -13.98
CA LEU A 626 -22.94 3.44 -13.12
C LEU A 626 -21.61 3.27 -13.86
N THR A 627 -20.53 3.78 -13.28
CA THR A 627 -19.16 3.68 -13.82
C THR A 627 -18.32 2.78 -12.93
N CYS A 628 -17.52 1.90 -13.54
CA CYS A 628 -16.61 1.00 -12.85
C CYS A 628 -15.33 0.80 -13.67
N ALA A 629 -14.17 0.96 -13.05
CA ALA A 629 -12.88 0.62 -13.66
C ALA A 629 -12.31 -0.72 -13.15
N ASN A 630 -12.52 -1.04 -11.86
CA ASN A 630 -12.16 -2.32 -11.27
C ASN A 630 -13.37 -2.90 -10.49
N PRO A 631 -14.02 -3.95 -11.01
CA PRO A 631 -15.16 -4.59 -10.34
C PRO A 631 -14.83 -5.18 -8.96
N ALA A 632 -13.58 -5.56 -8.70
CA ALA A 632 -13.16 -6.12 -7.42
C ALA A 632 -13.23 -5.10 -6.27
N GLU A 633 -13.15 -3.82 -6.60
CA GLU A 633 -13.09 -2.69 -5.67
C GLU A 633 -14.33 -1.77 -5.80
N SER A 634 -15.40 -2.25 -6.44
CA SER A 634 -16.64 -1.49 -6.65
C SER A 634 -17.86 -2.31 -6.23
N GLY A 635 -18.77 -1.70 -5.49
CA GLY A 635 -20.07 -2.25 -5.09
C GLY A 635 -21.22 -1.85 -6.02
N SER A 636 -22.45 -2.03 -5.54
CA SER A 636 -23.66 -1.68 -6.28
C SER A 636 -24.08 -0.23 -6.08
N MET A 637 -24.86 0.27 -7.04
CA MET A 637 -25.69 1.47 -6.91
C MET A 637 -27.14 1.10 -7.21
N ALA A 638 -28.03 1.40 -6.27
CA ALA A 638 -29.44 1.01 -6.33
C ALA A 638 -29.63 -0.49 -6.59
N GLY A 639 -28.77 -1.35 -6.02
CA GLY A 639 -28.79 -2.81 -6.20
C GLY A 639 -28.43 -3.29 -7.61
N ILE A 640 -27.72 -2.49 -8.41
CA ILE A 640 -27.15 -2.88 -9.70
C ILE A 640 -25.63 -2.76 -9.60
N ARG A 641 -24.88 -3.78 -10.04
CA ARG A 641 -23.41 -3.80 -10.02
C ARG A 641 -22.84 -4.28 -11.36
N ILE A 642 -21.77 -3.64 -11.81
CA ILE A 642 -20.89 -4.17 -12.86
C ILE A 642 -19.96 -5.19 -12.18
N ALA A 643 -20.17 -6.47 -12.47
CA ALA A 643 -19.45 -7.56 -11.81
C ALA A 643 -18.16 -7.94 -12.57
N ASP A 644 -18.12 -7.75 -13.89
CA ASP A 644 -16.93 -7.93 -14.72
C ASP A 644 -16.91 -6.99 -15.93
N VAL A 645 -15.70 -6.73 -16.43
CA VAL A 645 -15.45 -5.91 -17.63
C VAL A 645 -14.99 -6.77 -18.81
N LEU A 646 -15.30 -6.32 -20.03
CA LEU A 646 -14.91 -7.03 -21.27
C LEU A 646 -13.42 -6.89 -21.57
N ILE A 647 -12.91 -5.66 -21.47
CA ILE A 647 -11.52 -5.29 -21.74
C ILE A 647 -10.97 -4.66 -20.45
N PRO A 648 -10.17 -5.40 -19.66
CA PRO A 648 -9.50 -4.86 -18.47
C PRO A 648 -8.60 -3.67 -18.81
N GLY A 649 -8.43 -2.74 -17.87
CA GLY A 649 -7.70 -1.49 -18.09
C GLY A 649 -8.48 -0.41 -18.87
N ARG A 650 -9.72 -0.69 -19.29
CA ARG A 650 -10.67 0.29 -19.85
C ARG A 650 -11.85 0.52 -18.93
N LEU A 651 -12.37 1.74 -18.94
CA LEU A 651 -13.53 2.13 -18.13
C LEU A 651 -14.80 1.40 -18.61
N ALA A 652 -15.56 0.84 -17.68
CA ALA A 652 -16.88 0.29 -17.95
C ALA A 652 -17.99 1.24 -17.47
N ARG A 653 -19.08 1.29 -18.22
CA ARG A 653 -20.28 2.08 -17.89
C ARG A 653 -21.55 1.29 -18.14
N LEU A 654 -22.55 1.55 -17.31
CA LEU A 654 -23.90 1.03 -17.43
C LEU A 654 -24.88 2.18 -17.24
N ASP A 655 -25.53 2.56 -18.34
CA ASP A 655 -26.60 3.55 -18.37
C ASP A 655 -27.92 2.88 -18.02
N VAL A 656 -28.48 3.26 -16.88
CA VAL A 656 -29.71 2.70 -16.30
C VAL A 656 -30.85 3.68 -16.57
N ASN A 657 -31.80 3.30 -17.44
CA ASN A 657 -33.00 4.09 -17.76
C ASN A 657 -32.73 5.55 -18.18
N THR A 658 -31.53 5.88 -18.69
CA THR A 658 -31.17 7.24 -19.10
C THR A 658 -31.74 7.61 -20.48
N GLN A 659 -32.05 6.60 -21.31
CA GLN A 659 -32.55 6.79 -22.68
C GLN A 659 -33.90 6.08 -22.88
N SER A 660 -34.82 6.74 -23.59
CA SER A 660 -36.07 6.11 -24.03
C SER A 660 -35.85 5.45 -25.40
N ILE A 661 -35.88 4.12 -25.44
CA ILE A 661 -35.72 3.35 -26.68
C ILE A 661 -37.11 3.08 -27.28
N PRO A 662 -37.37 3.43 -28.56
CA PRO A 662 -38.63 3.13 -29.24
C PRO A 662 -38.95 1.62 -29.18
N GLY A 663 -40.17 1.27 -28.73
CA GLY A 663 -40.59 -0.13 -28.59
C GLY A 663 -40.37 -0.76 -27.20
N GLN A 664 -39.77 -0.03 -26.25
CA GLN A 664 -39.49 -0.52 -24.89
C GLN A 664 -40.25 0.25 -23.79
N ARG A 665 -41.40 0.85 -24.12
CA ARG A 665 -42.17 1.72 -23.19
C ARG A 665 -42.73 1.01 -21.95
N ASP A 666 -42.90 -0.31 -22.02
CA ASP A 666 -43.39 -1.14 -20.90
C ASP A 666 -42.25 -1.80 -20.09
N ALA A 667 -41.00 -1.40 -20.34
CA ALA A 667 -39.83 -1.91 -19.62
C ALA A 667 -39.74 -1.28 -18.23
N CYS A 668 -39.44 -2.09 -17.20
CA CYS A 668 -39.15 -1.55 -15.87
C CYS A 668 -37.65 -1.23 -15.69
N LEU A 669 -36.78 -1.83 -16.52
CA LEU A 669 -35.35 -1.57 -16.55
C LEU A 669 -34.81 -1.69 -17.98
N VAL A 670 -34.12 -0.65 -18.43
CA VAL A 670 -33.39 -0.57 -19.69
C VAL A 670 -31.94 -0.25 -19.35
N LEU A 671 -31.04 -1.16 -19.71
CA LEU A 671 -29.62 -1.07 -19.44
C LEU A 671 -28.86 -0.96 -20.76
N LEU A 672 -28.00 0.04 -20.88
CA LEU A 672 -27.07 0.19 -22.01
C LEU A 672 -25.63 0.15 -21.49
N SER A 673 -24.85 -0.76 -22.03
CA SER A 673 -23.54 -1.10 -21.50
C SER A 673 -22.40 -0.61 -22.40
N THR A 674 -21.25 -0.32 -21.79
CA THR A 674 -19.98 -0.06 -22.47
C THR A 674 -18.89 -0.78 -21.71
N ASN A 675 -18.17 -1.69 -22.37
CA ASN A 675 -17.11 -2.50 -21.76
C ASN A 675 -17.56 -3.39 -20.58
N VAL A 676 -18.83 -3.77 -20.49
CA VAL A 676 -19.37 -4.60 -19.40
C VAL A 676 -19.49 -6.06 -19.87
N LYS A 677 -18.90 -6.99 -19.11
CA LYS A 677 -18.99 -8.44 -19.37
C LYS A 677 -20.09 -9.09 -18.54
N ARG A 678 -20.25 -8.67 -17.27
CA ARG A 678 -21.26 -9.23 -16.36
C ARG A 678 -21.91 -8.17 -15.48
N ILE A 679 -23.22 -8.32 -15.25
CA ILE A 679 -24.05 -7.42 -14.45
C ILE A 679 -24.76 -8.24 -13.36
N GLU A 680 -24.70 -7.75 -12.13
CA GLU A 680 -25.52 -8.22 -11.01
C GLU A 680 -26.71 -7.27 -10.81
N ILE A 681 -27.91 -7.83 -10.67
CA ILE A 681 -29.14 -7.07 -10.46
C ILE A 681 -29.91 -7.68 -9.29
N THR A 682 -30.09 -6.92 -8.22
CA THR A 682 -31.03 -7.23 -7.14
C THR A 682 -32.45 -6.79 -7.54
N PRO A 683 -33.46 -7.68 -7.51
CA PRO A 683 -34.85 -7.32 -7.73
C PRO A 683 -35.35 -6.30 -6.72
N VAL A 684 -36.19 -5.37 -7.18
CA VAL A 684 -36.86 -4.38 -6.32
C VAL A 684 -38.37 -4.47 -6.51
N ALA A 685 -39.12 -4.34 -5.40
CA ALA A 685 -40.58 -4.29 -5.45
C ALA A 685 -41.05 -3.14 -6.38
N GLY A 686 -42.00 -3.43 -7.26
CA GLY A 686 -42.54 -2.45 -8.22
C GLY A 686 -41.91 -2.47 -9.62
N CYS A 687 -40.86 -3.27 -9.87
CA CYS A 687 -40.34 -3.55 -11.22
C CYS A 687 -41.00 -4.84 -11.76
N SER A 688 -42.21 -4.74 -12.32
CA SER A 688 -42.95 -5.89 -12.89
C SER A 688 -42.92 -5.96 -14.42
N GLY A 689 -42.20 -5.05 -15.07
CA GLY A 689 -42.07 -4.95 -16.52
C GLY A 689 -40.92 -5.78 -17.10
N LYS A 690 -40.76 -5.74 -18.42
CA LYS A 690 -39.63 -6.39 -19.10
C LYS A 690 -38.31 -5.68 -18.74
N VAL A 691 -37.21 -6.44 -18.72
CA VAL A 691 -35.86 -5.90 -18.62
C VAL A 691 -35.16 -6.04 -19.96
N PHE A 692 -34.50 -4.97 -20.38
CA PHE A 692 -33.70 -4.95 -21.60
C PHE A 692 -32.25 -4.63 -21.25
N ILE A 693 -31.32 -5.38 -21.82
CA ILE A 693 -29.88 -5.12 -21.75
C ILE A 693 -29.37 -5.01 -23.18
N ASP A 694 -28.80 -3.86 -23.55
CA ASP A 694 -28.35 -3.55 -24.90
C ASP A 694 -29.41 -3.81 -25.99
N GLY A 695 -30.67 -3.53 -25.65
CA GLY A 695 -31.82 -3.73 -26.54
C GLY A 695 -32.34 -5.18 -26.59
N VAL A 696 -31.68 -6.13 -25.92
CA VAL A 696 -32.10 -7.54 -25.85
C VAL A 696 -33.01 -7.75 -24.64
N PRO A 697 -34.23 -8.29 -24.81
CA PRO A 697 -35.09 -8.63 -23.68
C PRO A 697 -34.51 -9.82 -22.89
N VAL A 698 -34.41 -9.68 -21.58
CA VAL A 698 -33.96 -10.74 -20.67
C VAL A 698 -35.07 -11.12 -19.69
N ASN A 699 -35.11 -12.40 -19.28
CA ASN A 699 -36.06 -12.89 -18.29
C ASN A 699 -35.58 -12.52 -16.89
N VAL A 700 -36.43 -11.87 -16.07
CA VAL A 700 -36.19 -11.66 -14.64
C VAL A 700 -37.07 -12.61 -13.85
N VAL A 701 -36.49 -13.34 -12.90
CA VAL A 701 -37.30 -14.14 -11.96
C VAL A 701 -37.82 -13.20 -10.86
N PRO A 702 -39.13 -13.19 -10.53
CA PRO A 702 -39.70 -12.21 -9.60
C PRO A 702 -39.32 -12.36 -8.12
N GLU A 703 -38.40 -13.26 -7.75
CA GLU A 703 -38.11 -13.54 -6.34
C GLU A 703 -37.34 -12.39 -5.70
N THR A 704 -38.04 -11.62 -4.87
CA THR A 704 -37.46 -10.52 -4.09
C THR A 704 -36.38 -11.05 -3.15
N GLY A 705 -35.13 -10.64 -3.36
CA GLY A 705 -34.00 -10.96 -2.48
C GLY A 705 -32.86 -11.75 -3.13
N SER A 706 -33.11 -12.42 -4.26
CA SER A 706 -32.09 -13.18 -4.99
C SER A 706 -31.36 -12.28 -6.00
N VAL A 707 -30.03 -12.30 -6.03
CA VAL A 707 -29.24 -11.53 -7.02
C VAL A 707 -29.23 -12.26 -8.36
N HIS A 708 -29.62 -11.59 -9.44
CA HIS A 708 -29.54 -12.14 -10.80
C HIS A 708 -28.23 -11.74 -11.48
N ASN A 709 -27.58 -12.71 -12.11
CA ASN A 709 -26.33 -12.52 -12.84
C ASN A 709 -26.58 -12.62 -14.34
N TYR A 710 -26.23 -11.58 -15.09
CA TYR A 710 -26.31 -11.57 -16.55
C TYR A 710 -24.92 -11.46 -17.14
N ILE A 711 -24.56 -12.36 -18.06
CA ILE A 711 -23.28 -12.34 -18.77
C ILE A 711 -23.52 -12.04 -20.26
N SER A 712 -22.64 -11.23 -20.84
CA SER A 712 -22.64 -10.99 -22.28
C SER A 712 -22.09 -12.21 -23.02
N SER A 713 -22.75 -12.64 -24.09
CA SER A 713 -22.26 -13.71 -24.96
C SER A 713 -22.29 -13.28 -26.43
N ASP A 714 -21.23 -13.57 -27.18
CA ASP A 714 -21.21 -13.42 -28.63
C ASP A 714 -21.47 -14.77 -29.27
N ARG A 715 -22.65 -14.93 -29.90
CA ARG A 715 -23.09 -16.22 -30.45
C ARG A 715 -22.93 -16.21 -31.97
N PRO A 716 -22.17 -17.18 -32.55
CA PRO A 716 -22.07 -17.33 -34.00
C PRO A 716 -23.47 -17.39 -34.66
N GLY A 717 -23.74 -16.47 -35.58
CA GLY A 717 -25.01 -16.39 -36.32
C GLY A 717 -26.20 -15.78 -35.58
N ARG A 718 -26.09 -15.48 -34.27
CA ARG A 718 -27.11 -14.73 -33.49
C ARG A 718 -26.65 -13.35 -33.03
N GLY A 719 -25.35 -13.07 -33.13
CA GLY A 719 -24.75 -11.81 -32.68
C GLY A 719 -24.66 -11.72 -31.16
N PHE A 720 -24.37 -10.51 -30.68
CA PHE A 720 -24.23 -10.17 -29.26
C PHE A 720 -25.56 -10.32 -28.50
N GLY A 721 -25.52 -10.95 -27.32
CA GLY A 721 -26.68 -11.15 -26.46
C GLY A 721 -26.31 -11.26 -24.98
N TRP A 722 -27.33 -11.46 -24.13
CA TRP A 722 -27.20 -11.55 -22.68
C TRP A 722 -27.90 -12.81 -22.15
N ASP A 723 -27.21 -13.55 -21.30
CA ASP A 723 -27.70 -14.78 -20.70
C ASP A 723 -27.80 -14.64 -19.18
N LEU A 724 -28.92 -15.11 -18.60
CA LEU A 724 -29.06 -15.28 -17.15
C LEU A 724 -28.25 -16.51 -16.74
N VAL A 725 -27.35 -16.34 -15.77
CA VAL A 725 -26.47 -17.41 -15.31
C VAL A 725 -26.71 -17.71 -13.84
N ASP A 726 -26.83 -19.00 -13.52
CA ASP A 726 -26.72 -19.47 -12.16
C ASP A 726 -25.24 -19.74 -11.86
N LEU A 727 -24.68 -18.97 -10.92
CA LEU A 727 -23.28 -19.10 -10.50
C LEU A 727 -23.00 -20.43 -9.77
N SER A 728 -24.04 -21.19 -9.42
CA SER A 728 -23.88 -22.54 -8.88
C SER A 728 -23.71 -23.62 -9.97
N GLU A 729 -24.11 -23.33 -11.22
CA GLU A 729 -24.10 -24.29 -12.35
C GLU A 729 -23.05 -23.96 -13.43
N HIS A 730 -22.38 -22.80 -13.37
CA HIS A 730 -21.35 -22.40 -14.34
C HIS A 730 -19.98 -23.06 -14.11
N SER A 731 -19.22 -23.23 -15.20
CA SER A 731 -17.92 -23.92 -15.17
C SER A 731 -16.98 -23.25 -14.18
N PRO A 732 -16.36 -24.00 -13.24
CA PRO A 732 -15.53 -23.45 -12.18
C PRO A 732 -14.33 -22.65 -12.68
N VAL A 733 -13.95 -22.76 -13.96
CA VAL A 733 -12.83 -22.03 -14.57
C VAL A 733 -13.17 -20.56 -14.86
N CYS A 734 -14.38 -20.24 -15.31
CA CYS A 734 -14.79 -18.85 -15.60
C CYS A 734 -15.17 -18.09 -14.31
N ASP A 735 -15.75 -18.80 -13.34
CA ASP A 735 -16.10 -18.23 -12.03
C ASP A 735 -14.91 -18.12 -11.06
N SER A 736 -13.80 -18.83 -11.33
CA SER A 736 -12.63 -18.81 -10.44
C SER A 736 -11.66 -17.66 -10.66
N GLN A 737 -11.80 -16.90 -11.74
CA GLN A 737 -10.91 -15.78 -12.07
C GLN A 737 -11.55 -14.41 -11.81
N LEU A 738 -12.80 -14.40 -11.32
CA LEU A 738 -13.61 -13.22 -11.07
C LEU A 738 -13.00 -12.32 -10.00
N GLY A 739 -12.97 -11.01 -10.27
CA GLY A 739 -12.45 -10.02 -9.31
C GLY A 739 -10.95 -10.08 -9.04
N LEU A 740 -10.19 -10.86 -9.82
CA LEU A 740 -8.73 -10.97 -9.69
C LEU A 740 -7.98 -10.04 -10.66
N GLN A 741 -8.67 -9.34 -11.56
CA GLN A 741 -8.02 -8.44 -12.52
C GLN A 741 -7.24 -7.34 -11.80
N GLY A 742 -6.11 -6.93 -12.40
CA GLY A 742 -5.16 -6.03 -11.77
C GLY A 742 -5.64 -4.57 -11.69
N PRO A 743 -4.72 -3.60 -11.58
CA PRO A 743 -3.28 -3.66 -11.87
C PRO A 743 -2.42 -4.45 -10.86
N VAL A 744 -1.10 -4.54 -11.08
CA VAL A 744 -0.10 -5.18 -10.17
C VAL A 744 -0.32 -4.86 -8.69
N LEU A 745 -0.76 -3.65 -8.34
CA LEU A 745 -1.07 -3.25 -6.95
C LEU A 745 -2.06 -4.20 -6.25
N ARG A 746 -2.93 -4.90 -6.99
CA ARG A 746 -3.87 -5.90 -6.46
C ARG A 746 -3.20 -7.07 -5.74
N ILE A 747 -1.90 -7.31 -5.96
CA ILE A 747 -1.15 -8.32 -5.20
C ILE A 747 -1.20 -8.07 -3.69
N LEU A 748 -1.36 -6.82 -3.27
CA LEU A 748 -1.43 -6.44 -1.85
C LEU A 748 -2.78 -6.75 -1.20
N ALA A 749 -3.81 -7.10 -1.97
CA ALA A 749 -5.11 -7.51 -1.47
C ALA A 749 -5.11 -9.01 -1.13
N SER A 750 -4.37 -9.37 -0.08
CA SER A 750 -4.19 -10.75 0.39
C SER A 750 -5.01 -11.00 1.66
N ARG A 751 -5.50 -12.23 1.85
CA ARG A 751 -6.23 -12.65 3.07
C ARG A 751 -5.31 -13.14 4.18
N GLY A 752 -4.26 -13.86 3.80
CA GLY A 752 -3.16 -14.26 4.69
C GLY A 752 -1.87 -13.46 4.42
N PRO A 753 -0.79 -13.75 5.17
CA PRO A 753 0.54 -13.23 4.87
C PRO A 753 0.92 -13.50 3.42
N ILE A 754 1.60 -12.55 2.77
CA ILE A 754 2.10 -12.74 1.41
C ILE A 754 3.25 -13.73 1.45
N VAL A 755 3.21 -14.76 0.62
CA VAL A 755 4.31 -15.72 0.51
C VAL A 755 5.29 -15.23 -0.55
N ILE A 756 6.55 -15.04 -0.19
CA ILE A 756 7.63 -14.73 -1.12
C ILE A 756 8.46 -15.98 -1.33
N ALA A 757 8.26 -16.61 -2.49
CA ALA A 757 9.02 -17.78 -2.92
C ALA A 757 10.20 -17.35 -3.77
N HIS A 758 11.41 -17.71 -3.37
CA HIS A 758 12.64 -17.33 -4.06
C HIS A 758 13.43 -18.55 -4.54
N GLY A 759 14.27 -18.36 -5.57
CA GLY A 759 15.20 -19.39 -6.04
C GLY A 759 16.26 -19.78 -5.00
N ASN A 760 16.97 -20.89 -5.22
CA ASN A 760 18.02 -21.38 -4.31
C ASN A 760 19.36 -20.60 -4.43
N ASP A 761 19.31 -19.28 -4.64
CA ASP A 761 20.47 -18.41 -4.82
C ASP A 761 20.43 -17.18 -3.89
N ASP A 762 21.61 -16.65 -3.54
CA ASP A 762 21.74 -15.56 -2.57
C ASP A 762 21.09 -14.25 -3.04
N ARG A 763 21.05 -14.01 -4.36
CA ARG A 763 20.48 -12.78 -4.93
C ARG A 763 18.97 -12.76 -4.76
N SER A 764 18.30 -13.85 -5.13
CA SER A 764 16.84 -13.96 -4.97
C SER A 764 16.42 -13.97 -3.50
N LEU A 765 17.20 -14.60 -2.60
CA LEU A 765 16.96 -14.50 -1.15
C LEU A 765 17.12 -13.07 -0.64
N SER A 766 18.16 -12.35 -1.05
CA SER A 766 18.37 -10.94 -0.70
C SER A 766 17.19 -10.06 -1.15
N LEU A 767 16.68 -10.30 -2.36
CA LEU A 767 15.49 -9.62 -2.87
C LEU A 767 14.24 -9.95 -2.06
N ALA A 768 14.03 -11.22 -1.69
CA ALA A 768 12.90 -11.63 -0.87
C ALA A 768 12.88 -10.90 0.47
N LYS A 769 14.04 -10.80 1.13
CA LYS A 769 14.20 -10.04 2.38
C LYS A 769 13.93 -8.55 2.20
N ARG A 770 14.37 -7.96 1.08
CA ARG A 770 14.11 -6.55 0.76
C ARG A 770 12.62 -6.28 0.57
N ILE A 771 11.97 -7.05 -0.30
CA ILE A 771 10.53 -6.93 -0.56
C ILE A 771 9.71 -7.16 0.72
N ALA A 772 10.05 -8.17 1.54
CA ALA A 772 9.36 -8.43 2.79
C ALA A 772 9.42 -7.23 3.76
N HIS A 773 10.59 -6.60 3.88
CA HIS A 773 10.76 -5.40 4.69
C HIS A 773 9.96 -4.22 4.12
N ASP A 774 9.98 -4.02 2.80
CA ASP A 774 9.30 -2.90 2.17
C ASP A 774 7.77 -3.03 2.32
N LEU A 775 7.22 -4.24 2.18
CA LEU A 775 5.82 -4.55 2.46
C LEU A 775 5.44 -4.25 3.92
N PHE A 776 6.32 -4.58 4.86
CA PHE A 776 6.11 -4.31 6.28
C PHE A 776 6.13 -2.79 6.58
N VAL A 777 7.10 -2.05 6.04
CA VAL A 777 7.28 -0.61 6.30
C VAL A 777 6.20 0.23 5.62
N TYR A 778 5.86 -0.05 4.36
CA TYR A 778 4.93 0.79 3.60
C TYR A 778 3.47 0.42 3.78
N HIS A 779 3.16 -0.86 4.02
CA HIS A 779 1.79 -1.36 4.02
C HIS A 779 1.37 -2.09 5.30
N ARG A 780 2.29 -2.34 6.26
CA ARG A 780 2.07 -3.21 7.44
C ARG A 780 1.61 -4.62 7.08
N ILE A 781 2.03 -5.07 5.90
CA ILE A 781 1.70 -6.39 5.37
C ILE A 781 2.69 -7.40 5.90
N ASP A 782 2.19 -8.49 6.45
CA ASP A 782 3.03 -9.61 6.84
C ASP A 782 3.46 -10.43 5.61
N ALA A 783 4.71 -10.90 5.62
CA ALA A 783 5.30 -11.66 4.53
C ALA A 783 6.11 -12.86 5.04
N GLU A 784 5.86 -14.03 4.48
CA GLU A 784 6.60 -15.26 4.75
C GLU A 784 7.59 -15.54 3.62
N ILE A 785 8.85 -15.84 3.94
CA ILE A 785 9.88 -16.15 2.96
C ILE A 785 10.11 -17.67 2.92
N ILE A 786 10.01 -18.26 1.73
CA ILE A 786 10.24 -19.69 1.48
C ILE A 786 11.10 -19.90 0.22
N THR A 787 11.74 -21.06 0.12
CA THR A 787 12.45 -21.47 -1.10
C THR A 787 11.49 -22.01 -2.17
N SER A 788 11.90 -21.96 -3.44
CA SER A 788 11.18 -22.55 -4.58
C SER A 788 10.97 -24.07 -4.44
N ASP A 789 11.84 -24.74 -3.69
CA ASP A 789 11.73 -26.18 -3.42
C ASP A 789 10.66 -26.48 -2.37
N GLU A 790 10.56 -25.67 -1.32
CA GLU A 790 9.49 -25.77 -0.32
C GLU A 790 8.13 -25.46 -0.95
N ALA A 791 8.14 -24.47 -1.82
CA ALA A 791 7.04 -24.10 -2.70
C ALA A 791 6.56 -25.22 -3.63
N SER A 792 7.46 -26.05 -4.16
CA SER A 792 7.10 -27.12 -5.11
C SER A 792 6.81 -28.47 -4.45
N LYS A 793 7.46 -28.79 -3.32
CA LYS A 793 7.25 -30.05 -2.58
C LYS A 793 5.95 -30.05 -1.78
N ASN A 794 5.52 -28.88 -1.33
CA ASN A 794 4.17 -28.66 -0.86
C ASN A 794 3.37 -28.26 -2.10
N GLU A 795 2.42 -29.06 -2.58
CA GLU A 795 1.37 -28.52 -3.47
C GLU A 795 0.82 -27.26 -2.77
N TYR A 796 1.21 -26.07 -3.22
CA TYR A 796 1.29 -24.82 -2.44
C TYR A 796 0.12 -24.60 -1.47
N HIS A 797 0.32 -25.03 -0.22
CA HIS A 797 -0.39 -24.49 0.92
C HIS A 797 0.69 -23.90 1.84
N PRO A 798 0.85 -22.56 1.90
CA PRO A 798 1.44 -21.96 3.09
C PRO A 798 0.68 -22.49 4.31
N VAL A 799 1.27 -22.41 5.50
CA VAL A 799 0.65 -22.89 6.75
C VAL A 799 -0.79 -22.34 6.98
N SER A 800 -1.25 -21.36 6.18
CA SER A 800 -2.63 -20.83 6.08
C SER A 800 -3.40 -21.07 4.75
N GLY A 801 -2.74 -21.41 3.63
CA GLY A 801 -3.38 -21.62 2.32
C GLY A 801 -4.15 -20.42 1.72
N GLN A 802 -3.94 -19.20 2.24
CA GLN A 802 -4.82 -18.04 1.97
C GLN A 802 -4.11 -16.76 1.54
N GLY A 803 -2.78 -16.78 1.43
CA GLY A 803 -1.97 -15.64 1.01
C GLY A 803 -1.79 -15.54 -0.50
N ASN A 804 -1.68 -14.33 -1.02
CA ASN A 804 -1.12 -14.09 -2.35
C ASN A 804 0.38 -14.46 -2.36
N ILE A 805 0.92 -14.75 -3.54
CA ILE A 805 2.28 -15.27 -3.70
C ILE A 805 3.11 -14.36 -4.60
N ILE A 806 4.34 -14.06 -4.21
CA ILE A 806 5.35 -13.42 -5.06
C ILE A 806 6.42 -14.46 -5.37
N VAL A 807 6.68 -14.72 -6.65
CA VAL A 807 7.69 -15.67 -7.11
C VAL A 807 8.88 -14.89 -7.68
N LEU A 808 10.07 -15.14 -7.14
CA LEU A 808 11.31 -14.50 -7.51
C LEU A 808 12.28 -15.51 -8.13
N GLY A 809 12.87 -15.20 -9.28
CA GLY A 809 13.95 -16.03 -9.81
C GLY A 809 14.41 -15.69 -11.21
N LYS A 810 15.41 -16.41 -11.69
CA LYS A 810 15.94 -16.30 -13.07
C LYS A 810 15.38 -17.33 -14.05
N LYS A 811 14.65 -18.31 -13.51
CA LYS A 811 14.06 -19.41 -14.26
C LYS A 811 12.61 -19.52 -13.86
N TRP A 812 11.78 -19.59 -14.87
CA TRP A 812 10.35 -19.76 -14.74
C TRP A 812 9.86 -20.47 -15.98
N LYS A 813 9.19 -21.60 -15.78
CA LYS A 813 8.41 -22.25 -16.82
C LYS A 813 6.97 -22.24 -16.37
N ASP A 814 6.09 -21.97 -17.31
CA ASP A 814 4.68 -22.18 -17.07
C ASP A 814 4.43 -23.67 -16.79
N PRO A 815 3.98 -24.07 -15.58
CA PRO A 815 3.75 -25.48 -15.26
C PRO A 815 2.68 -26.12 -16.18
N ASP A 816 1.82 -25.30 -16.80
CA ASP A 816 0.76 -25.71 -17.73
C ASP A 816 1.29 -26.21 -19.10
N GLU A 817 2.60 -26.18 -19.38
CA GLU A 817 3.15 -26.90 -20.55
C GLU A 817 3.04 -28.44 -20.41
N SER A 818 2.75 -28.96 -19.20
CA SER A 818 2.76 -30.40 -18.90
C SER A 818 1.42 -31.05 -18.53
N GLU A 819 0.38 -30.28 -18.17
CA GLU A 819 -0.94 -30.83 -17.78
C GLU A 819 -2.03 -30.58 -18.83
N SER A 820 -2.54 -31.66 -19.43
CA SER A 820 -3.51 -31.66 -20.53
C SER A 820 -4.95 -31.31 -20.15
N THR A 821 -5.19 -30.65 -19.01
CA THR A 821 -6.54 -30.55 -18.39
C THR A 821 -7.08 -29.13 -18.29
N ARG A 822 -6.33 -28.09 -18.66
CA ARG A 822 -6.86 -26.74 -18.91
C ARG A 822 -6.94 -26.45 -20.41
N PRO A 823 -7.95 -25.69 -20.89
CA PRO A 823 -8.01 -25.30 -22.29
C PRO A 823 -6.74 -24.53 -22.64
N SER A 824 -6.07 -24.95 -23.72
CA SER A 824 -4.79 -24.48 -24.29
C SER A 824 -4.79 -23.02 -24.77
N SER A 825 -5.61 -22.17 -24.18
CA SER A 825 -5.79 -20.76 -24.51
C SER A 825 -5.60 -19.84 -23.30
N ALA A 826 -5.39 -20.37 -22.10
CA ALA A 826 -5.45 -19.63 -20.83
C ALA A 826 -4.11 -19.14 -20.26
N SER A 827 -2.99 -19.34 -20.95
CA SER A 827 -1.67 -18.93 -20.44
C SER A 827 -0.92 -18.11 -21.48
N PRO A 828 -0.37 -16.94 -21.13
CA PRO A 828 0.61 -16.29 -21.98
C PRO A 828 1.84 -17.21 -21.99
N ASN A 829 2.30 -17.64 -23.17
CA ASN A 829 3.56 -18.38 -23.37
C ASN A 829 4.73 -17.56 -22.81
N THR A 830 4.90 -17.59 -21.48
CA THR A 830 5.95 -16.89 -20.75
C THR A 830 6.87 -17.90 -20.12
N SER A 831 8.09 -17.95 -20.60
CA SER A 831 9.14 -18.76 -20.03
C SER A 831 10.40 -17.90 -19.91
N SER A 832 11.15 -18.17 -18.85
CA SER A 832 12.54 -17.76 -18.75
C SER A 832 13.40 -19.02 -18.65
N ASP A 833 14.22 -19.22 -19.67
CA ASP A 833 15.14 -20.35 -19.80
C ASP A 833 16.43 -19.81 -20.40
N GLU A 834 17.57 -20.25 -19.85
CA GLU A 834 18.90 -20.01 -20.46
C GLU A 834 19.20 -18.54 -20.79
N GLY A 835 18.72 -17.59 -19.99
CA GLY A 835 18.97 -16.16 -20.19
C GLY A 835 18.06 -15.49 -21.23
N LEU A 836 16.96 -16.14 -21.61
CA LEU A 836 15.99 -15.63 -22.57
C LEU A 836 14.61 -15.50 -21.92
N ILE A 837 13.87 -14.45 -22.28
CA ILE A 837 12.45 -14.31 -21.91
C ILE A 837 11.62 -14.53 -23.17
N THR A 838 10.68 -15.48 -23.12
CA THR A 838 9.60 -15.57 -24.10
C THR A 838 8.38 -14.87 -23.52
N PHE A 839 7.69 -14.04 -24.31
CA PHE A 839 6.45 -13.38 -23.89
C PHE A 839 5.47 -13.31 -25.06
N ALA A 840 4.26 -13.85 -24.87
CA ALA A 840 3.21 -13.89 -25.90
C ALA A 840 3.71 -14.42 -27.27
N GLY A 841 4.52 -15.49 -27.23
CA GLY A 841 5.10 -16.12 -28.43
C GLY A 841 6.28 -15.37 -29.06
N ARG A 842 6.77 -14.30 -28.43
CA ARG A 842 7.93 -13.52 -28.88
C ARG A 842 9.13 -13.77 -28.00
N LEU A 843 10.31 -13.84 -28.62
CA LEU A 843 11.57 -13.97 -27.93
C LEU A 843 12.18 -12.60 -27.64
N ILE A 844 12.69 -12.43 -26.42
CA ILE A 844 13.41 -11.25 -25.94
C ILE A 844 14.80 -11.72 -25.51
N GLU A 845 15.80 -11.28 -26.26
CA GLU A 845 17.22 -11.70 -26.12
C GLU A 845 18.09 -10.64 -25.42
N GLU A 846 17.52 -9.47 -25.07
CA GLU A 846 18.26 -8.35 -24.47
C GLU A 846 18.73 -8.72 -23.04
N HIS A 847 20.03 -8.56 -22.75
CA HIS A 847 20.58 -8.77 -21.40
C HIS A 847 20.04 -7.71 -20.42
N GLY A 848 19.85 -8.08 -19.16
CA GLY A 848 19.27 -7.22 -18.13
C GLY A 848 17.75 -7.06 -18.27
N THR A 849 17.09 -7.99 -18.96
CA THR A 849 15.63 -7.95 -19.12
C THR A 849 14.94 -8.58 -17.92
N GLY A 850 13.96 -7.86 -17.37
CA GLY A 850 13.09 -8.34 -16.32
C GLY A 850 11.63 -8.38 -16.74
N LEU A 851 10.86 -9.29 -16.15
CA LEU A 851 9.41 -9.41 -16.30
C LEU A 851 8.77 -9.32 -14.92
N ILE A 852 7.77 -8.44 -14.80
CA ILE A 852 6.80 -8.46 -13.71
C ILE A 852 5.43 -8.79 -14.29
N ALA A 853 4.72 -9.79 -13.74
CA ALA A 853 3.41 -10.20 -14.26
C ALA A 853 2.48 -10.81 -13.20
N LEU A 854 1.24 -10.31 -13.12
CA LEU A 854 0.18 -10.92 -12.34
C LEU A 854 -0.40 -12.17 -13.02
N ARG A 855 -0.80 -13.14 -12.20
CA ARG A 855 -1.56 -14.33 -12.59
C ARG A 855 -2.59 -14.70 -11.51
N PRO A 856 -3.73 -15.32 -11.86
CA PRO A 856 -4.70 -15.80 -10.90
C PRO A 856 -4.27 -17.15 -10.33
N ILE A 857 -4.44 -17.34 -9.02
CA ILE A 857 -4.29 -18.63 -8.34
C ILE A 857 -5.68 -19.15 -8.02
N VAL A 858 -5.97 -20.33 -8.53
CA VAL A 858 -7.22 -21.04 -8.31
C VAL A 858 -6.90 -22.46 -7.89
N HIS A 859 -7.12 -22.77 -6.61
CA HIS A 859 -6.95 -24.12 -6.07
C HIS A 859 -8.08 -24.44 -5.09
N GLY A 860 -8.87 -25.48 -5.36
CA GLY A 860 -10.06 -25.79 -4.56
C GLY A 860 -11.00 -24.59 -4.44
N HIS A 861 -11.23 -24.12 -3.20
CA HIS A 861 -12.00 -22.91 -2.89
C HIS A 861 -11.15 -21.63 -2.74
N PHE A 862 -9.83 -21.74 -2.72
CA PHE A 862 -8.94 -20.59 -2.63
C PHE A 862 -8.89 -19.84 -3.97
N ARG A 863 -8.88 -18.51 -3.87
CA ARG A 863 -8.83 -17.54 -4.97
C ARG A 863 -7.85 -16.45 -4.55
N GLY A 864 -6.76 -16.29 -5.28
CA GLY A 864 -5.70 -15.33 -4.96
C GLY A 864 -4.91 -14.91 -6.18
N LEU A 865 -3.85 -14.15 -5.96
CA LEU A 865 -2.95 -13.67 -6.99
C LEU A 865 -1.52 -14.18 -6.79
N GLN A 866 -0.87 -14.47 -7.92
CA GLN A 866 0.56 -14.70 -8.00
C GLN A 866 1.19 -13.54 -8.77
N LEU A 867 2.27 -12.96 -8.23
CA LEU A 867 3.11 -11.99 -8.92
C LEU A 867 4.43 -12.65 -9.29
N HIS A 868 4.70 -12.73 -10.57
CA HIS A 868 5.97 -13.19 -11.11
C HIS A 868 6.92 -12.01 -11.20
N VAL A 869 8.10 -12.14 -10.61
CA VAL A 869 9.21 -11.18 -10.73
C VAL A 869 10.43 -11.97 -11.17
N VAL A 870 10.70 -11.90 -12.47
CA VAL A 870 11.64 -12.79 -13.14
C VAL A 870 12.66 -11.97 -13.91
N GLY A 871 13.94 -12.32 -13.81
CA GLY A 871 14.99 -11.75 -14.64
C GLY A 871 15.60 -12.78 -15.57
N ASN A 872 16.09 -12.38 -16.73
CA ASN A 872 16.96 -13.28 -17.50
C ASN A 872 18.39 -13.36 -16.92
N ASP A 873 18.77 -12.39 -16.09
CA ASP A 873 19.98 -12.36 -15.28
C ASP A 873 19.72 -11.58 -13.96
N ASP A 874 20.78 -11.30 -13.18
CA ASP A 874 20.68 -10.54 -11.93
C ASP A 874 20.25 -9.08 -12.13
N VAL A 875 20.64 -8.45 -13.24
CA VAL A 875 20.26 -7.07 -13.57
C VAL A 875 18.77 -7.01 -13.86
N GLY A 876 18.27 -7.89 -14.73
CA GLY A 876 16.86 -7.97 -15.06
C GLY A 876 15.98 -8.29 -13.85
N LEU A 877 16.46 -9.17 -12.96
CA LEU A 877 15.73 -9.55 -11.75
C LEU A 877 15.61 -8.36 -10.78
N GLU A 878 16.70 -7.61 -10.56
CA GLU A 878 16.70 -6.42 -9.70
C GLU A 878 15.84 -5.30 -10.28
N LEU A 879 15.87 -5.08 -11.61
CA LEU A 879 15.02 -4.10 -12.27
C LEU A 879 13.53 -4.46 -12.18
N ALA A 880 13.16 -5.74 -12.36
CA ALA A 880 11.78 -6.18 -12.22
C ALA A 880 11.29 -6.04 -10.77
N ALA A 881 12.14 -6.38 -9.79
CA ALA A 881 11.80 -6.30 -8.38
C ALA A 881 11.53 -4.88 -7.90
N ARG A 882 12.15 -3.87 -8.52
CA ARG A 882 11.82 -2.46 -8.24
C ARG A 882 10.35 -2.15 -8.50
N LEU A 883 9.68 -2.85 -9.43
CA LEU A 883 8.28 -2.62 -9.77
C LEU A 883 7.28 -3.29 -8.81
N VAL A 884 7.75 -4.05 -7.82
CA VAL A 884 6.89 -4.58 -6.76
C VAL A 884 6.24 -3.41 -6.02
N PRO A 885 4.90 -3.40 -5.87
CA PRO A 885 4.20 -2.22 -5.40
C PRO A 885 4.48 -1.97 -3.91
N ILE A 886 5.09 -0.82 -3.63
CA ILE A 886 5.34 -0.30 -2.27
C ILE A 886 4.63 1.05 -2.02
N ARG A 887 4.07 1.67 -3.06
CA ARG A 887 3.39 2.97 -2.99
C ARG A 887 2.30 3.08 -4.06
N THR A 888 1.30 3.90 -3.79
CA THR A 888 0.24 4.27 -4.73
C THR A 888 0.68 5.30 -5.76
N GLY A 889 -0.07 5.38 -6.87
CA GLY A 889 0.20 6.32 -7.96
C GLY A 889 1.34 5.89 -8.90
N VAL A 890 1.98 4.75 -8.67
CA VAL A 890 2.94 4.15 -9.61
C VAL A 890 2.17 3.42 -10.72
N CYS A 891 2.49 3.74 -11.98
CA CYS A 891 1.72 3.30 -13.13
C CYS A 891 2.19 1.94 -13.67
N ILE A 892 1.87 0.83 -12.98
CA ILE A 892 2.18 -0.52 -13.45
C ILE A 892 0.86 -1.26 -13.73
N PRO A 893 0.59 -1.71 -14.97
CA PRO A 893 -0.61 -2.47 -15.32
C PRO A 893 -0.48 -3.93 -14.83
N ASP A 894 -1.10 -4.93 -15.49
CA ASP A 894 -1.04 -6.32 -15.02
C ASP A 894 0.36 -6.94 -15.22
N TRP A 895 1.11 -6.45 -16.21
CA TRP A 895 2.48 -6.89 -16.48
C TRP A 895 3.32 -5.78 -17.12
N ALA A 896 4.64 -5.86 -16.92
CA ALA A 896 5.62 -4.99 -17.58
C ALA A 896 6.94 -5.75 -17.82
N ILE A 897 7.64 -5.39 -18.90
CA ILE A 897 8.94 -5.92 -19.28
C ILE A 897 9.95 -4.77 -19.23
N VAL A 898 10.89 -4.86 -18.30
CA VAL A 898 11.91 -3.84 -18.05
C VAL A 898 13.22 -4.20 -18.74
N SER A 899 14.01 -3.17 -19.07
CA SER A 899 15.37 -3.30 -19.58
C SER A 899 16.30 -2.34 -18.84
N PRO A 900 17.63 -2.44 -19.00
CA PRO A 900 18.56 -1.49 -18.42
C PRO A 900 18.30 -0.03 -18.85
N ARG A 901 17.65 0.18 -20.00
CA ARG A 901 17.25 1.53 -20.45
C ARG A 901 16.31 2.23 -19.48
N CYS A 902 15.52 1.50 -18.69
CA CYS A 902 14.62 2.10 -17.69
C CYS A 902 15.37 2.98 -16.67
N GLN A 903 16.64 2.64 -16.37
CA GLN A 903 17.43 3.37 -15.37
C GLN A 903 17.63 4.85 -15.73
N TRP A 904 17.62 5.21 -17.02
CA TRP A 904 17.79 6.59 -17.47
C TRP A 904 16.69 7.09 -18.42
N GLN A 905 15.84 6.21 -18.98
CA GLN A 905 14.69 6.60 -19.82
C GLN A 905 13.36 6.54 -19.07
N GLY A 906 13.36 6.06 -17.82
CA GLY A 906 12.12 5.81 -17.07
C GLY A 906 11.24 4.82 -17.83
N ALA A 907 9.94 5.13 -17.95
CA ALA A 907 9.01 4.27 -18.69
C ALA A 907 9.35 4.11 -20.17
N GLY A 908 10.11 5.04 -20.78
CA GLY A 908 10.55 4.91 -22.17
C GLY A 908 11.55 3.76 -22.41
N GLY A 909 12.16 3.24 -21.34
CA GLY A 909 13.04 2.08 -21.42
C GLY A 909 12.32 0.72 -21.35
N LEU A 910 10.99 0.70 -21.19
CA LEU A 910 10.22 -0.54 -21.14
C LEU A 910 10.22 -1.22 -22.52
N ILE A 911 10.38 -2.55 -22.53
CA ILE A 911 10.19 -3.36 -23.74
C ILE A 911 8.70 -3.59 -23.99
N GLY A 912 7.89 -3.62 -22.92
CA GLY A 912 6.45 -3.77 -23.03
C GLY A 912 5.71 -3.56 -21.72
N ALA A 913 4.44 -3.23 -21.81
CA ALA A 913 3.52 -3.22 -20.67
C ALA A 913 2.08 -3.41 -21.15
N GLY A 914 1.23 -3.97 -20.29
CA GLY A 914 -0.17 -4.18 -20.67
C GLY A 914 -1.04 -4.81 -19.60
N PHE A 915 -2.30 -4.99 -19.98
CA PHE A 915 -3.30 -5.75 -19.22
C PHE A 915 -3.52 -7.12 -19.86
N TRP A 916 -3.98 -8.06 -19.06
CA TRP A 916 -4.55 -9.29 -19.59
C TRP A 916 -5.99 -9.04 -20.06
N ASN A 917 -6.49 -9.89 -20.96
CA ASN A 917 -7.92 -9.92 -21.26
C ASN A 917 -8.72 -10.51 -20.09
N ALA A 918 -10.04 -10.43 -20.15
CA ALA A 918 -10.92 -10.95 -19.10
C ALA A 918 -10.75 -12.45 -18.81
N ASP A 919 -10.15 -13.20 -19.74
CA ASP A 919 -9.86 -14.63 -19.61
C ASP A 919 -8.37 -14.91 -19.29
N TRP A 920 -7.65 -13.89 -18.79
CA TRP A 920 -6.22 -13.95 -18.42
C TRP A 920 -5.24 -14.28 -19.56
N THR A 921 -5.60 -13.90 -20.78
CA THR A 921 -4.79 -14.06 -22.00
C THR A 921 -4.19 -12.73 -22.44
N PHE A 922 -3.21 -12.76 -23.35
CA PHE A 922 -2.59 -11.53 -23.88
C PHE A 922 -3.64 -10.61 -24.55
N SER A 923 -3.72 -9.35 -24.10
CA SER A 923 -4.65 -8.35 -24.65
C SER A 923 -3.99 -7.50 -25.73
N GLU A 924 -4.22 -7.78 -27.00
CA GLU A 924 -3.66 -6.93 -28.08
C GLU A 924 -4.15 -5.47 -27.98
N VAL A 925 -5.40 -5.26 -27.53
CA VAL A 925 -6.04 -3.95 -27.45
C VAL A 925 -5.62 -3.11 -26.23
N MET A 926 -4.96 -3.74 -25.24
CA MET A 926 -4.49 -3.10 -24.00
C MET A 926 -3.04 -3.48 -23.67
N SER A 927 -2.23 -3.71 -24.71
CA SER A 927 -0.80 -4.01 -24.58
C SER A 927 0.02 -3.21 -25.57
N TRP A 928 1.22 -2.82 -25.14
CA TRP A 928 2.23 -2.21 -25.98
C TRP A 928 3.51 -3.03 -25.87
N LEU A 929 4.16 -3.26 -27.01
CA LEU A 929 5.39 -4.02 -27.14
C LEU A 929 6.29 -3.34 -28.17
N ASP A 930 7.53 -3.08 -27.78
CA ASP A 930 8.59 -2.64 -28.69
C ASP A 930 8.91 -3.77 -29.68
N ARG A 931 8.55 -3.55 -30.95
CA ARG A 931 8.79 -4.52 -32.03
C ARG A 931 10.28 -4.63 -32.40
N SER A 932 11.11 -3.65 -32.03
CA SER A 932 12.55 -3.70 -32.30
C SER A 932 13.29 -4.62 -31.33
N ALA A 933 12.77 -4.74 -30.10
CA ALA A 933 13.32 -5.58 -29.02
C ALA A 933 12.69 -6.99 -28.95
N THR A 934 11.72 -7.30 -29.82
CA THR A 934 11.03 -8.59 -29.84
C THR A 934 11.20 -9.30 -31.19
N ARG A 935 11.60 -10.58 -31.18
CA ARG A 935 11.68 -11.41 -32.39
C ARG A 935 10.57 -12.47 -32.40
N VAL A 936 9.93 -12.64 -33.56
CA VAL A 936 9.02 -13.76 -33.80
C VAL A 936 9.86 -14.99 -34.12
N ARG A 937 9.57 -16.15 -33.52
CA ARG A 937 10.25 -17.41 -33.90
C ARG A 937 10.04 -17.70 -35.38
N ALA A 938 11.11 -18.14 -36.06
CA ALA A 938 11.14 -18.32 -37.51
C ALA A 938 10.20 -19.41 -38.05
N ASP A 939 9.56 -20.20 -37.18
CA ASP A 939 8.60 -21.24 -37.56
C ASP A 939 7.14 -20.73 -37.68
N GLY A 940 6.87 -19.47 -37.34
CA GLY A 940 5.56 -18.83 -37.55
C GLY A 940 4.39 -19.50 -36.83
N SER A 941 4.64 -20.40 -35.88
CA SER A 941 3.58 -21.12 -35.18
C SER A 941 3.28 -20.45 -33.84
N TYR A 942 2.09 -19.84 -33.76
CA TYR A 942 1.40 -19.63 -32.49
C TYR A 942 0.83 -20.99 -32.08
N ARG A 943 1.56 -21.75 -31.29
CA ARG A 943 1.00 -22.92 -30.60
C ARG A 943 1.29 -22.85 -29.13
#